data_AF-B1ZZ26-F1
#
_entry.id   AF-B1ZZ26-F1
#
_cell.length_a   1.000
_cell.length_b   1.000
_cell.length_c   1.000
_cell.angle_alpha   90.00
_cell.angle_beta   90.00
_cell.angle_gamma   90.00
#
_symmetry.space_group_name_H-M   'P 1'
#
loop_
_entity.id
_entity.type
_entity.pdbx_description
1 polymer ?
#
loop_
_entity_poly.entity_id
_entity_poly.type
_entity_poly.pdbx_seq_one_letter_code
_entity_poly.pdbx_strand_id
1 'polypeptide(L)'
;MLRTRLLSISLLLALTCSVASAALESFTLPWNDATPGITNLQTWQPTPAGDAGWVSVTAGGHYVVGGERIRFLGVNVADLSCFPTHAQAEGHAARLARFGFNAVRFHHMEAQWAKDSVIIDYSLGNSRTLSADRLERLHYFVAQLAARGIYSNINLLVSREFQAGDGLGPEITQLEWKDQHILGFFMDEALQLHKEHATKLLSAPNPYRGGRSLAEDPAVSFVEIMNENGLLQKWYENVLDTLPTPYRSALQAKWNAWLKTRYATTAELLASWGTIDQPLGANMLANGDFAAGTGSWNFEQHNGAVATRIAGTEFNGQPSLRIAVTTPGSAGWHIQLNQAGLAFTSGKTYTVSFSAKAAAATPLSCSLTRTGPSDYSGVGSSISTTLGTSWQRYTFTFQAANDEPSVRLNFNGFGDRLCTVYLADVRFSEGGKIGGLADGVTLEAGNIPNVLHNAAAGSATAGQTRDWITYVFAAEKVYWDAMKAHIKDTLGYRGIVWGTIISNSPPNAQSSLDAMDSHAYWQHPVWPAGKDWDPVDWTISNVSMVNSPSSNTLTGIARQRVEGRPHNVTEYQHASPNTYASETPLLAAAFGALQDWDSLWMFAYDTNTDAAVSGFFDHGGHSGKMVNQLLAATLFRRGDVAPANLSYTLPFTPAQEVEAARASGAAWSIADGSKIGMPALMTSQSRVALSIGATATGLASPPATPTGSVFTADTGELRWDTSVANKGVVTVNTPRTKAVIGFTAGRSFDLGGVVIAPGTTRQDWSTIGLSLLEGYQFDQAGAARAVLVATGDQENTGQTWNTAKNSIGNRWGTSPVLVEVVPATITLPVAATRVSVWSLDETGQRKVAVSVRDAAGRAQFDLGRSGTTLWYEIAIEAGPVTAAAIASQPAPARSSILGGSVTLALSANGSPAPAVQWTRNGSDVTRLAAPVVTLENLQPADAGIYRARVSNASGSVLSEPMILGLTSSSKVVGAGHEVGSNIYVASNGNTFDQVLLEGAAAAITADHALNQITRLSYIDLDNDIVQVEMSGPGTLSLVLDSATGPAAPVNYNQSNVGYMKGHAGIVITGADERTNVSAFTVGRFTAFDPTGTFDVTKPVTDLNHPSKNGSPLFAGQADTAYDGIADLAFIAIASTDGRFGGVRAANANFFATKGLTGVYAPGVTFSGPVYVGDIIASDDSTPVLRLGAASNTRITGGDLLQANGAPVQVSGITQLVFADGSDSHGRLLPAQRNQAVLQENGVDVTATIVVNPTP
;
A
#
# COMPACT_ATOMS: atom_id res chain seq x y z
N MET A 1 -47.72 -21.06 60.87
CA MET A 1 -48.91 -20.31 60.43
C MET A 1 -48.62 -18.82 60.58
N LEU A 2 -48.95 -17.86 59.72
CA LEU A 2 -49.17 -17.78 58.28
C LEU A 2 -49.21 -16.26 57.99
N ARG A 3 -48.44 -15.78 56.99
CA ARG A 3 -48.58 -14.52 56.23
C ARG A 3 -48.43 -13.14 56.90
N THR A 4 -47.44 -12.40 56.41
CA THR A 4 -47.65 -11.06 55.81
C THR A 4 -46.56 -10.77 54.75
N ARG A 5 -46.98 -10.50 53.51
CA ARG A 5 -46.26 -10.07 52.27
C ARG A 5 -47.12 -8.91 51.72
N LEU A 6 -46.66 -7.76 51.20
CA LEU A 6 -46.02 -7.39 49.91
C LEU A 6 -46.24 -5.83 49.82
N LEU A 7 -45.33 -4.91 49.49
CA LEU A 7 -44.74 -4.45 48.20
C LEU A 7 -43.68 -3.38 48.58
N SER A 8 -42.40 -3.37 48.17
CA SER A 8 -41.78 -3.19 46.83
C SER A 8 -41.58 -1.74 46.36
N ILE A 9 -40.30 -1.31 46.35
CA ILE A 9 -39.57 -0.59 45.27
C ILE A 9 -39.99 0.87 44.98
N SER A 10 -39.10 1.82 45.32
CA SER A 10 -38.70 3.03 44.54
C SER A 10 -38.28 4.21 45.45
N LEU A 11 -37.03 4.26 45.93
CA LEU A 11 -36.32 5.54 46.19
C LEU A 11 -34.85 5.28 46.56
N LEU A 12 -34.02 4.95 45.58
CA LEU A 12 -32.57 4.95 45.73
C LEU A 12 -31.92 5.30 44.40
N LEU A 13 -32.11 6.55 43.94
CA LEU A 13 -31.42 7.12 42.79
C LEU A 13 -31.61 8.64 42.77
N ALA A 14 -30.63 9.38 43.29
CA ALA A 14 -30.24 10.73 42.87
C ALA A 14 -29.21 11.32 43.88
N LEU A 15 -28.02 10.72 43.94
CA LEU A 15 -26.82 11.50 44.28
C LEU A 15 -25.98 11.57 43.00
N THR A 16 -26.26 12.58 42.19
CA THR A 16 -25.37 13.03 41.14
C THR A 16 -24.11 13.57 41.79
N CYS A 17 -23.08 12.73 41.96
CA CYS A 17 -21.71 13.23 42.09
C CYS A 17 -21.32 13.85 40.76
N SER A 18 -21.37 15.19 40.67
CA SER A 18 -20.62 15.92 39.65
C SER A 18 -19.13 15.70 39.96
N VAL A 19 -18.51 14.71 39.31
CA VAL A 19 -17.07 14.50 39.37
C VAL A 19 -16.43 15.68 38.66
N ALA A 20 -15.75 16.54 39.40
CA ALA A 20 -14.99 17.63 38.81
C ALA A 20 -13.92 17.04 37.89
N SER A 21 -13.95 17.47 36.62
CA SER A 21 -12.92 17.17 35.64
C SER A 21 -11.54 17.59 36.18
N ALA A 22 -10.53 16.73 36.07
CA ALA A 22 -9.19 16.98 36.60
C ALA A 22 -8.58 18.25 35.95
N ALA A 23 -7.87 19.05 36.76
CA ALA A 23 -7.12 20.20 36.28
C ALA A 23 -5.92 19.75 35.44
N LEU A 24 -5.53 20.55 34.45
CA LEU A 24 -4.28 20.30 33.72
C LEU A 24 -3.08 20.64 34.61
N GLU A 25 -2.00 19.89 34.47
CA GLU A 25 -0.80 19.96 35.31
C GLU A 25 0.46 20.23 34.47
N SER A 26 1.45 20.91 35.04
CA SER A 26 2.70 21.24 34.33
C SER A 26 3.52 19.98 34.02
N PHE A 27 3.83 19.76 32.74
CA PHE A 27 4.80 18.74 32.29
C PHE A 27 5.46 19.19 30.99
N THR A 28 6.73 19.60 31.09
CA THR A 28 7.44 20.25 29.99
C THR A 28 8.72 19.49 29.65
N LEU A 29 8.78 18.94 28.45
CA LEU A 29 9.97 18.23 27.95
C LEU A 29 11.10 19.24 27.67
N PRO A 30 12.34 19.01 28.13
CA PRO A 30 13.44 19.92 27.83
C PRO A 30 13.80 19.92 26.34
N TRP A 31 14.17 21.09 25.82
CA TRP A 31 14.46 21.28 24.39
C TRP A 31 15.80 20.65 23.94
N ASN A 32 16.72 20.37 24.87
CA ASN A 32 18.07 19.87 24.63
C ASN A 32 18.39 18.55 25.35
N ASP A 33 17.38 17.75 25.71
CA ASP A 33 17.59 16.55 26.49
C ASP A 33 17.92 15.31 25.64
N ALA A 34 19.01 14.64 26.02
CA ALA A 34 19.48 13.38 25.46
C ALA A 34 19.85 12.36 26.55
N THR A 35 19.26 12.48 27.74
CA THR A 35 19.54 11.61 28.88
C THR A 35 19.32 10.13 28.49
N PRO A 36 20.26 9.21 28.82
CA PRO A 36 20.07 7.78 28.57
C PRO A 36 18.92 7.20 29.38
N GLY A 37 18.15 6.27 28.80
CA GLY A 37 17.04 5.62 29.49
C GLY A 37 16.09 4.91 28.53
N ILE A 38 14.96 4.42 29.05
CA ILE A 38 13.94 3.72 28.25
C ILE A 38 13.27 4.65 27.23
N THR A 39 13.37 5.98 27.40
CA THR A 39 12.80 6.98 26.48
C THR A 39 13.82 7.55 25.50
N ASN A 40 14.99 6.90 25.34
CA ASN A 40 16.04 7.34 24.42
C ASN A 40 16.33 6.28 23.36
N LEU A 41 15.96 6.59 22.11
CA LEU A 41 16.11 5.73 20.94
C LEU A 41 17.33 6.07 20.08
N GLN A 42 18.25 6.91 20.55
CA GLN A 42 19.40 7.37 19.76
C GLN A 42 20.24 6.18 19.21
N THR A 43 20.34 5.09 19.96
CA THR A 43 21.13 3.90 19.58
C THR A 43 20.48 3.04 18.50
N TRP A 44 19.26 3.36 18.05
CA TRP A 44 18.57 2.63 16.97
C TRP A 44 19.10 3.00 15.58
N GLN A 45 19.96 4.01 15.47
CA GLN A 45 20.45 4.53 14.21
C GLN A 45 21.94 4.24 14.09
N PRO A 46 22.42 3.71 12.97
CA PRO A 46 23.84 3.72 12.67
C PRO A 46 24.35 5.15 12.67
N THR A 47 25.50 5.38 13.30
CA THR A 47 26.13 6.70 13.35
C THR A 47 27.54 6.64 12.76
N PRO A 48 27.97 7.70 12.04
CA PRO A 48 27.14 8.77 11.49
C PRO A 48 26.23 8.31 10.33
N ALA A 49 25.21 9.10 10.01
CA ALA A 49 24.38 8.91 8.82
C ALA A 49 25.24 8.94 7.56
N GLY A 50 24.94 8.07 6.59
CA GLY A 50 25.66 7.99 5.32
C GLY A 50 26.92 7.10 5.30
N ASP A 51 27.43 6.65 6.46
CA ASP A 51 28.60 5.75 6.50
C ASP A 51 28.31 4.36 5.91
N ALA A 52 27.05 3.92 5.99
CA ALA A 52 26.57 2.71 5.32
C ALA A 52 26.25 2.92 3.82
N GLY A 53 26.60 4.09 3.27
CA GLY A 53 26.39 4.47 1.87
C GLY A 53 25.14 5.31 1.64
N TRP A 54 24.82 5.50 0.36
CA TRP A 54 23.66 6.28 -0.09
C TRP A 54 22.35 5.53 0.14
N VAL A 55 21.28 6.29 0.44
CA VAL A 55 19.92 5.78 0.30
C VAL A 55 19.66 5.46 -1.17
N SER A 56 19.17 4.26 -1.44
CA SER A 56 18.81 3.80 -2.78
C SER A 56 17.42 3.15 -2.78
N VAL A 57 16.88 2.84 -3.97
CA VAL A 57 15.53 2.32 -4.16
C VAL A 57 15.59 0.91 -4.71
N THR A 58 14.86 -0.03 -4.11
CA THR A 58 14.73 -1.40 -4.61
C THR A 58 13.78 -1.48 -5.81
N ALA A 59 13.81 -2.59 -6.54
CA ALA A 59 12.85 -2.85 -7.62
C ALA A 59 11.37 -2.83 -7.14
N GLY A 60 11.13 -3.13 -5.85
CA GLY A 60 9.80 -3.06 -5.24
C GLY A 60 9.38 -1.64 -4.82
N GLY A 61 10.25 -0.64 -4.98
CA GLY A 61 9.96 0.74 -4.62
C GLY A 61 10.17 1.06 -3.14
N HIS A 62 11.18 0.49 -2.49
CA HIS A 62 11.48 0.77 -1.08
C HIS A 62 12.88 1.36 -0.88
N TYR A 63 13.03 2.23 0.12
CA TYR A 63 14.34 2.74 0.50
C TYR A 63 15.20 1.67 1.19
N VAL A 64 16.46 1.60 0.79
CA VAL A 64 17.49 0.77 1.42
C VAL A 64 18.79 1.53 1.63
N VAL A 65 19.52 1.15 2.69
CA VAL A 65 20.87 1.61 3.00
C VAL A 65 21.70 0.38 3.39
N GLY A 66 22.89 0.22 2.81
CA GLY A 66 23.72 -0.96 3.06
C GLY A 66 23.07 -2.30 2.66
N GLY A 67 22.07 -2.29 1.77
CA GLY A 67 21.29 -3.47 1.37
C GLY A 67 20.06 -3.74 2.23
N GLU A 68 19.89 -3.03 3.35
CA GLU A 68 18.80 -3.23 4.31
C GLU A 68 17.71 -2.17 4.17
N ARG A 69 16.45 -2.58 4.36
CA ARG A 69 15.29 -1.66 4.29
C ARG A 69 15.37 -0.61 5.39
N ILE A 70 15.09 0.64 5.04
CA ILE A 70 14.97 1.75 5.98
C ILE A 70 13.66 2.51 5.75
N ARG A 71 13.00 2.89 6.84
CA ARG A 71 11.87 3.82 6.85
C ARG A 71 12.26 5.12 7.55
N PHE A 72 11.82 6.25 7.01
CA PHE A 72 12.17 7.57 7.52
C PHE A 72 11.02 8.19 8.30
N LEU A 73 11.18 8.29 9.61
CA LEU A 73 10.32 9.08 10.48
C LEU A 73 11.03 10.41 10.73
N GLY A 74 10.47 11.48 10.18
CA GLY A 74 11.16 12.76 10.10
C GLY A 74 10.40 13.93 10.73
N VAL A 75 11.05 15.09 10.73
CA VAL A 75 10.42 16.38 11.02
C VAL A 75 10.79 17.39 9.95
N ASN A 76 9.95 18.40 9.80
CA ASN A 76 10.29 19.61 9.05
C ASN A 76 10.86 20.64 10.00
N VAL A 77 12.02 21.18 9.65
CA VAL A 77 12.57 22.38 10.26
C VAL A 77 12.42 23.47 9.21
N ALA A 78 11.62 24.48 9.52
CA ALA A 78 11.22 25.51 8.56
C ALA A 78 11.94 26.84 8.83
N ASP A 79 12.04 27.69 7.80
CA ASP A 79 12.44 29.10 7.86
C ASP A 79 13.73 29.38 8.66
N LEU A 80 13.68 30.25 9.68
CA LEU A 80 14.81 30.59 10.54
C LEU A 80 15.29 29.38 11.35
N SER A 81 14.41 28.41 11.62
CA SER A 81 14.79 27.21 12.37
C SER A 81 15.77 26.34 11.59
N CYS A 82 15.92 26.54 10.27
CA CYS A 82 16.96 25.87 9.48
C CYS A 82 18.38 26.31 9.85
N PHE A 83 18.53 27.46 10.52
CA PHE A 83 19.82 28.10 10.80
C PHE A 83 20.05 28.34 12.29
N PRO A 84 19.90 27.30 13.15
CA PRO A 84 20.06 27.45 14.58
C PRO A 84 21.49 27.87 14.93
N THR A 85 21.67 28.46 16.11
CA THR A 85 23.01 28.60 16.70
C THR A 85 23.65 27.23 16.89
N HIS A 86 24.98 27.15 17.01
CA HIS A 86 25.67 25.86 17.21
C HIS A 86 25.16 25.09 18.45
N ALA A 87 24.94 25.78 19.56
CA ALA A 87 24.40 25.18 20.78
C ALA A 87 22.97 24.63 20.58
N GLN A 88 22.13 25.35 19.83
CA GLN A 88 20.80 24.88 19.45
C GLN A 88 20.90 23.66 18.53
N ALA A 89 21.76 23.69 17.51
CA ALA A 89 21.98 22.58 16.58
C ALA A 89 22.35 21.28 17.32
N GLU A 90 23.28 21.35 18.27
CA GLU A 90 23.68 20.21 19.10
C GLU A 90 22.54 19.67 19.96
N GLY A 91 21.82 20.56 20.66
CA GLY A 91 20.71 20.20 21.54
C GLY A 91 19.53 19.59 20.80
N HIS A 92 19.10 20.22 19.71
CA HIS A 92 17.98 19.72 18.90
C HIS A 92 18.33 18.43 18.16
N ALA A 93 19.54 18.30 17.61
CA ALA A 93 19.96 17.04 16.99
C ALA A 93 19.95 15.88 18.00
N ALA A 94 20.39 16.14 19.25
CA ALA A 94 20.37 15.15 20.32
C ALA A 94 18.93 14.78 20.75
N ARG A 95 18.06 15.79 20.89
CA ARG A 95 16.64 15.58 21.21
C ARG A 95 15.91 14.80 20.11
N LEU A 96 16.12 15.14 18.84
CA LEU A 96 15.50 14.44 17.71
C LEU A 96 15.91 12.96 17.68
N ALA A 97 17.20 12.66 17.88
CA ALA A 97 17.70 11.29 17.93
C ALA A 97 17.10 10.50 19.09
N ARG A 98 16.97 11.12 20.27
CA ARG A 98 16.33 10.52 21.45
C ARG A 98 14.90 10.07 21.16
N PHE A 99 14.11 10.89 20.46
CA PHE A 99 12.72 10.58 20.11
C PHE A 99 12.57 9.67 18.88
N GLY A 100 13.68 9.18 18.32
CA GLY A 100 13.66 8.20 17.23
C GLY A 100 13.44 8.79 15.85
N PHE A 101 13.56 10.11 15.67
CA PHE A 101 13.60 10.72 14.34
C PHE A 101 14.91 10.38 13.63
N ASN A 102 14.84 9.99 12.36
CA ASN A 102 16.01 9.67 11.52
C ASN A 102 16.07 10.47 10.21
N ALA A 103 15.20 11.47 10.05
CA ALA A 103 15.26 12.43 8.95
C ALA A 103 14.88 13.85 9.42
N VAL A 104 15.51 14.86 8.80
CA VAL A 104 15.12 16.27 8.92
C VAL A 104 14.98 16.87 7.52
N ARG A 105 13.84 17.53 7.27
CA ARG A 105 13.59 18.33 6.08
C ARG A 105 13.88 19.79 6.35
N PHE A 106 14.84 20.35 5.63
CA PHE A 106 15.12 21.78 5.65
C PHE A 106 14.20 22.49 4.66
N HIS A 107 13.25 23.23 5.21
CA HIS A 107 12.10 23.74 4.49
C HIS A 107 12.00 25.27 4.60
N HIS A 108 11.38 25.93 3.62
CA HIS A 108 11.23 27.40 3.61
C HIS A 108 12.55 28.16 3.87
N MET A 109 13.70 27.60 3.48
CA MET A 109 15.02 28.18 3.78
C MET A 109 15.21 29.58 3.23
N GLU A 110 14.40 29.95 2.23
CA GLU A 110 14.41 31.20 1.49
C GLU A 110 13.12 32.04 1.69
N ALA A 111 12.38 31.78 2.78
CA ALA A 111 11.13 32.43 3.14
C ALA A 111 11.16 33.97 3.08
N GLN A 112 10.34 34.52 2.19
CA GLN A 112 10.24 35.97 2.02
C GLN A 112 9.70 36.73 3.24
N TRP A 113 8.95 36.09 4.15
CA TRP A 113 8.46 36.76 5.37
C TRP A 113 9.57 36.94 6.44
N ALA A 114 10.75 36.35 6.24
CA ALA A 114 11.88 36.39 7.16
C ALA A 114 13.19 36.81 6.47
N LYS A 115 13.14 37.77 5.54
CA LYS A 115 14.23 38.13 4.61
C LYS A 115 15.61 38.34 5.25
N ASP A 116 15.66 38.79 6.50
CA ASP A 116 16.92 39.06 7.22
C ASP A 116 17.52 37.82 7.93
N SER A 117 16.80 36.70 7.93
CA SER A 117 17.13 35.49 8.70
C SER A 117 17.21 34.22 7.87
N VAL A 118 17.09 34.31 6.55
CA VAL A 118 17.00 33.18 5.61
C VAL A 118 18.27 32.99 4.76
N ILE A 119 18.35 31.90 4.00
CA ILE A 119 19.54 31.52 3.22
C ILE A 119 19.88 32.52 2.11
N ILE A 120 18.92 33.29 1.60
CA ILE A 120 19.10 34.29 0.54
C ILE A 120 19.31 35.67 1.16
N ASP A 121 20.33 36.39 0.68
CA ASP A 121 20.55 37.80 1.03
C ASP A 121 19.71 38.71 0.10
N TYR A 122 18.44 38.89 0.46
CA TYR A 122 17.52 39.74 -0.30
C TYR A 122 17.87 41.24 -0.24
N SER A 123 18.75 41.68 0.68
CA SER A 123 19.16 43.09 0.80
C SER A 123 19.88 43.61 -0.46
N LEU A 124 20.38 42.70 -1.29
CA LEU A 124 21.05 42.99 -2.55
C LEU A 124 20.08 43.23 -3.73
N GLY A 125 18.76 43.25 -3.48
CA GLY A 125 17.73 43.50 -4.49
C GLY A 125 17.59 42.39 -5.54
N ASN A 126 18.11 41.20 -5.24
CA ASN A 126 18.03 39.99 -6.05
C ASN A 126 17.84 38.77 -5.14
N SER A 127 17.46 37.63 -5.71
CA SER A 127 17.31 36.36 -4.99
C SER A 127 18.42 35.35 -5.30
N ARG A 128 19.57 35.81 -5.83
CA ARG A 128 20.63 34.93 -6.37
C ARG A 128 21.79 34.71 -5.41
N THR A 129 21.93 35.52 -4.37
CA THR A 129 23.09 35.49 -3.46
C THR A 129 22.73 34.79 -2.15
N LEU A 130 23.55 33.82 -1.73
CA LEU A 130 23.37 33.12 -0.46
C LEU A 130 24.13 33.83 0.68
N SER A 131 23.51 33.92 1.85
CA SER A 131 24.15 34.42 3.07
C SER A 131 25.19 33.41 3.58
N ALA A 132 26.45 33.85 3.71
CA ALA A 132 27.53 33.00 4.18
C ALA A 132 27.32 32.51 5.63
N ASP A 133 26.79 33.36 6.51
CA ASP A 133 26.50 33.00 7.92
C ASP A 133 25.36 31.96 8.01
N ARG A 134 24.31 32.09 7.19
CA ARG A 134 23.21 31.10 7.19
C ARG A 134 23.63 29.78 6.57
N LEU A 135 24.41 29.82 5.49
CA LEU A 135 24.97 28.61 4.87
C LEU A 135 25.90 27.85 5.83
N GLU A 136 26.73 28.55 6.60
CA GLU A 136 27.59 27.96 7.63
C GLU A 136 26.76 27.26 8.72
N ARG A 137 25.70 27.89 9.22
CA ARG A 137 24.84 27.30 10.26
C ARG A 137 24.07 26.09 9.76
N LEU A 138 23.57 26.13 8.52
CA LEU A 138 22.96 24.97 7.87
C LEU A 138 23.96 23.81 7.80
N HIS A 139 25.18 24.08 7.34
CA HIS A 139 26.26 23.10 7.26
C HIS A 139 26.61 22.49 8.64
N TYR A 140 26.66 23.31 9.70
CA TYR A 140 26.89 22.84 11.06
C TYR A 140 25.74 21.95 11.54
N PHE A 141 24.49 22.36 11.32
CA PHE A 141 23.35 21.59 11.77
C PHE A 141 23.22 20.25 11.05
N VAL A 142 23.42 20.21 9.73
CA VAL A 142 23.54 18.96 8.95
C VAL A 142 24.62 18.05 9.52
N ALA A 143 25.77 18.59 9.94
CA ALA A 143 26.82 17.79 10.55
C ALA A 143 26.42 17.21 11.92
N GLN A 144 25.73 17.99 12.75
CA GLN A 144 25.24 17.52 14.06
C GLN A 144 24.15 16.44 13.95
N LEU A 145 23.28 16.56 12.93
CA LEU A 145 22.27 15.53 12.59
C LEU A 145 22.95 14.24 12.12
N ALA A 146 23.89 14.35 11.18
CA ALA A 146 24.62 13.20 10.66
C ALA A 146 25.39 12.46 11.75
N ALA A 147 26.06 13.18 12.67
CA ALA A 147 26.77 12.58 13.81
C ALA A 147 25.87 11.72 14.71
N ARG A 148 24.54 11.90 14.62
CA ARG A 148 23.52 11.18 15.40
C ARG A 148 22.66 10.23 14.56
N GLY A 149 23.09 9.94 13.32
CA GLY A 149 22.41 8.99 12.44
C GLY A 149 21.19 9.55 11.71
N ILE A 150 20.96 10.87 11.79
CA ILE A 150 19.82 11.54 11.18
C ILE A 150 20.20 12.04 9.79
N TYR A 151 19.42 11.63 8.78
CA TYR A 151 19.58 12.05 7.39
C TYR A 151 18.93 13.41 7.12
N SER A 152 19.44 14.14 6.14
CA SER A 152 18.93 15.45 5.76
C SER A 152 18.26 15.43 4.38
N ASN A 153 17.17 16.20 4.26
CA ASN A 153 16.56 16.60 3.00
C ASN A 153 16.79 18.10 2.76
N ILE A 154 17.14 18.47 1.53
CA ILE A 154 17.33 19.85 1.09
C ILE A 154 16.27 20.20 0.04
N ASN A 155 15.45 21.20 0.34
CA ASN A 155 14.52 21.79 -0.62
C ASN A 155 15.20 22.86 -1.48
N LEU A 156 14.79 22.97 -2.75
CA LEU A 156 15.40 23.91 -3.71
C LEU A 156 14.52 25.11 -4.09
N LEU A 157 13.19 24.96 -4.00
CA LEU A 157 12.25 26.04 -4.27
C LEU A 157 10.93 25.86 -3.50
N VAL A 158 10.76 26.66 -2.45
CA VAL A 158 9.61 26.61 -1.54
C VAL A 158 8.93 27.97 -1.41
N SER A 159 9.68 28.99 -0.96
CA SER A 159 9.15 30.34 -0.66
C SER A 159 10.04 31.47 -1.16
N ARG A 160 10.81 31.17 -2.21
CA ARG A 160 11.67 32.14 -2.86
C ARG A 160 10.83 33.24 -3.50
N GLU A 161 11.15 34.49 -3.25
CA GLU A 161 10.55 35.59 -4.02
C GLU A 161 11.55 36.05 -5.06
N PHE A 162 11.26 35.82 -6.34
CA PHE A 162 12.06 36.37 -7.42
C PHE A 162 11.91 37.90 -7.46
N GLN A 163 13.04 38.58 -7.59
CA GLN A 163 13.14 40.04 -7.60
C GLN A 163 13.38 40.54 -9.02
N ALA A 164 13.08 41.81 -9.28
CA ALA A 164 13.34 42.43 -10.58
C ALA A 164 14.84 42.33 -10.99
N GLY A 165 15.76 42.33 -10.02
CA GLY A 165 17.20 42.14 -10.22
C GLY A 165 17.61 40.74 -10.68
N ASP A 166 16.69 39.78 -10.74
CA ASP A 166 16.98 38.41 -11.18
C ASP A 166 16.99 38.24 -12.71
N GLY A 167 16.52 39.25 -13.45
CA GLY A 167 16.49 39.22 -14.92
C GLY A 167 15.18 38.72 -15.53
N LEU A 168 14.09 38.67 -14.76
CA LEU A 168 12.74 38.29 -15.24
C LEU A 168 11.87 39.49 -15.67
N GLY A 169 12.37 40.72 -15.53
CA GLY A 169 11.64 41.95 -15.81
C GLY A 169 10.88 42.51 -14.60
N PRO A 170 10.45 43.78 -14.63
CA PRO A 170 9.73 44.41 -13.52
C PRO A 170 8.34 43.79 -13.28
N GLU A 171 7.74 43.13 -14.27
CA GLU A 171 6.44 42.47 -14.17
C GLU A 171 6.42 41.33 -13.15
N ILE A 172 7.58 40.82 -12.72
CA ILE A 172 7.66 39.76 -11.70
C ILE A 172 6.98 40.18 -10.39
N THR A 173 7.01 41.47 -10.06
CA THR A 173 6.40 42.02 -8.84
C THR A 173 4.87 42.10 -8.93
N GLN A 174 4.27 41.77 -10.07
CA GLN A 174 2.81 41.70 -10.24
C GLN A 174 2.27 40.31 -9.90
N LEU A 175 3.15 39.32 -9.71
CA LEU A 175 2.81 37.96 -9.30
C LEU A 175 3.13 37.77 -7.81
N GLU A 176 2.23 37.10 -7.10
CA GLU A 176 2.52 36.60 -5.76
C GLU A 176 3.73 35.65 -5.81
N TRP A 177 4.54 35.65 -4.75
CA TRP A 177 5.83 34.92 -4.73
C TRP A 177 5.69 33.45 -5.13
N LYS A 178 4.60 32.75 -4.73
CA LYS A 178 4.36 31.34 -5.08
C LYS A 178 3.94 31.16 -6.54
N ASP A 179 3.25 32.16 -7.11
CA ASP A 179 2.86 32.17 -8.52
C ASP A 179 4.04 32.45 -9.45
N GLN A 180 5.13 33.04 -8.95
CA GLN A 180 6.35 33.23 -9.73
C GLN A 180 7.06 31.90 -10.03
N HIS A 181 6.87 30.86 -9.22
CA HIS A 181 7.61 29.59 -9.35
C HIS A 181 7.18 28.78 -10.59
N ILE A 182 5.97 28.98 -11.11
CA ILE A 182 5.53 28.29 -12.31
C ILE A 182 6.21 28.77 -13.59
N LEU A 183 6.89 29.92 -13.56
CA LEU A 183 7.57 30.45 -14.73
C LEU A 183 8.64 29.47 -15.25
N GLY A 184 9.27 28.70 -14.35
CA GLY A 184 10.27 27.69 -14.72
C GLY A 184 9.74 26.60 -15.66
N PHE A 185 8.43 26.33 -15.66
CA PHE A 185 7.83 25.31 -16.54
C PHE A 185 7.83 25.71 -18.02
N PHE A 186 7.94 26.99 -18.34
CA PHE A 186 7.85 27.48 -19.73
C PHE A 186 8.83 28.61 -20.09
N MET A 187 9.57 29.17 -19.13
CA MET A 187 10.63 30.15 -19.35
C MET A 187 11.99 29.57 -18.97
N ASP A 188 12.93 29.58 -19.92
CA ASP A 188 14.26 29.02 -19.73
C ASP A 188 15.06 29.86 -18.71
N GLU A 189 14.84 31.17 -18.66
CA GLU A 189 15.47 32.09 -17.71
C GLU A 189 15.15 31.74 -16.25
N ALA A 190 13.87 31.48 -15.95
CA ALA A 190 13.43 31.09 -14.61
C ALA A 190 13.95 29.69 -14.23
N LEU A 191 13.97 28.74 -15.18
CA LEU A 191 14.59 27.42 -14.97
C LEU A 191 16.09 27.55 -14.66
N GLN A 192 16.83 28.42 -15.35
CA GLN A 192 18.25 28.65 -15.07
C GLN A 192 18.47 29.27 -13.68
N LEU A 193 17.61 30.19 -13.23
CA LEU A 193 17.69 30.74 -11.86
C LEU A 193 17.49 29.68 -10.78
N HIS A 194 16.70 28.64 -11.06
CA HIS A 194 16.53 27.51 -10.16
C HIS A 194 17.77 26.60 -10.16
N LYS A 195 18.30 26.25 -11.35
CA LYS A 195 19.55 25.48 -11.49
C LYS A 195 20.74 26.19 -10.83
N GLU A 196 20.83 27.51 -10.97
CA GLU A 196 21.86 28.32 -10.30
C GLU A 196 21.76 28.22 -8.78
N HIS A 197 20.55 28.35 -8.22
CA HIS A 197 20.33 28.23 -6.78
C HIS A 197 20.70 26.84 -6.27
N ALA A 198 20.25 25.78 -6.96
CA ALA A 198 20.60 24.41 -6.63
C ALA A 198 22.11 24.17 -6.65
N THR A 199 22.81 24.72 -7.66
CA THR A 199 24.27 24.62 -7.76
C THR A 199 24.96 25.28 -6.57
N LYS A 200 24.57 26.52 -6.22
CA LYS A 200 25.17 27.28 -5.12
C LYS A 200 24.95 26.63 -3.77
N LEU A 201 23.73 26.13 -3.52
CA LEU A 201 23.37 25.52 -2.24
C LEU A 201 24.01 24.13 -2.09
N LEU A 202 23.91 23.28 -3.11
CA LEU A 202 24.33 21.88 -2.99
C LEU A 202 25.85 21.66 -3.14
N SER A 203 26.57 22.55 -3.84
CA SER A 203 28.00 22.36 -4.15
C SER A 203 28.94 23.09 -3.20
N ALA A 204 28.42 23.87 -2.25
CA ALA A 204 29.25 24.58 -1.30
C ALA A 204 29.97 23.58 -0.36
N PRO A 205 31.29 23.69 -0.14
CA PRO A 205 32.02 22.76 0.72
C PRO A 205 31.57 22.90 2.17
N ASN A 206 31.25 21.77 2.82
CA ASN A 206 30.92 21.76 4.25
C ASN A 206 32.18 21.52 5.10
N PRO A 207 32.69 22.53 5.84
CA PRO A 207 33.91 22.38 6.64
C PRO A 207 33.74 21.37 7.78
N TYR A 208 32.52 21.13 8.25
CA TYR A 208 32.20 20.20 9.34
C TYR A 208 32.08 18.74 8.87
N ARG A 209 32.14 18.48 7.56
CA ARG A 209 32.07 17.13 6.96
C ARG A 209 33.27 16.80 6.07
N GLY A 210 34.43 17.38 6.40
CA GLY A 210 35.68 17.13 5.70
C GLY A 210 35.74 17.75 4.30
N GLY A 211 35.06 18.88 4.10
CA GLY A 211 35.02 19.59 2.82
C GLY A 211 34.03 19.04 1.80
N ARG A 212 33.38 17.90 2.08
CA ARG A 212 32.30 17.35 1.24
C ARG A 212 31.16 18.36 1.14
N SER A 213 30.70 18.63 -0.08
CA SER A 213 29.50 19.42 -0.30
C SER A 213 28.24 18.64 0.07
N LEU A 214 27.08 19.32 0.16
CA LEU A 214 25.80 18.63 0.39
C LEU A 214 25.50 17.61 -0.72
N ALA A 215 25.93 17.86 -1.97
CA ALA A 215 25.76 16.94 -3.09
C ALA A 215 26.62 15.66 -2.97
N GLU A 216 27.75 15.73 -2.27
CA GLU A 216 28.72 14.62 -2.15
C GLU A 216 28.55 13.82 -0.85
N ASP A 217 27.73 14.32 0.08
CA ASP A 217 27.57 13.75 1.41
C ASP A 217 26.37 12.78 1.47
N PRO A 218 26.59 11.46 1.68
CA PRO A 218 25.48 10.50 1.76
C PRO A 218 24.56 10.70 2.96
N ALA A 219 24.90 11.55 3.92
CA ALA A 219 23.97 11.96 4.99
C ALA A 219 22.86 12.90 4.47
N VAL A 220 23.10 13.59 3.35
CA VAL A 220 22.10 14.39 2.64
C VAL A 220 21.46 13.47 1.59
N SER A 221 20.50 12.68 2.04
CA SER A 221 19.93 11.59 1.22
C SER A 221 18.82 12.01 0.29
N PHE A 222 18.27 13.21 0.47
CA PHE A 222 17.10 13.67 -0.26
C PHE A 222 17.26 15.09 -0.79
N VAL A 223 16.88 15.31 -2.04
CA VAL A 223 16.72 16.63 -2.63
C VAL A 223 15.33 16.75 -3.24
N GLU A 224 14.62 17.80 -2.87
CA GLU A 224 13.29 18.10 -3.38
C GLU A 224 13.36 19.32 -4.29
N ILE A 225 12.83 19.17 -5.51
CA ILE A 225 12.93 20.20 -6.53
C ILE A 225 12.03 21.39 -6.18
N MET A 226 10.76 21.15 -5.86
CA MET A 226 9.79 22.23 -5.63
C MET A 226 8.70 21.77 -4.68
N ASN A 227 8.32 22.63 -3.74
CA ASN A 227 7.26 22.31 -2.78
C ASN A 227 5.87 22.80 -3.23
N GLU A 228 4.89 21.91 -3.18
CA GLU A 228 3.44 22.16 -3.29
C GLU A 228 3.04 23.18 -4.37
N ASN A 229 3.52 22.97 -5.60
CA ASN A 229 3.21 23.85 -6.71
C ASN A 229 3.30 23.13 -8.05
N GLY A 230 2.40 23.47 -8.98
CA GLY A 230 2.33 22.87 -10.31
C GLY A 230 1.60 23.78 -11.28
N LEU A 231 1.92 23.66 -12.57
CA LEU A 231 1.32 24.47 -13.61
C LEU A 231 -0.18 24.14 -13.77
N LEU A 232 -0.55 22.86 -13.65
CA LEU A 232 -1.97 22.46 -13.71
C LEU A 232 -2.77 22.96 -12.50
N GLN A 233 -2.23 22.85 -11.29
CA GLN A 233 -2.85 23.44 -10.11
C GLN A 233 -3.11 24.94 -10.33
N LYS A 234 -2.09 25.67 -10.80
CA LYS A 234 -2.17 27.13 -11.00
C LYS A 234 -3.12 27.53 -12.12
N TRP A 235 -3.36 26.62 -13.07
CA TRP A 235 -4.46 26.75 -14.02
C TRP A 235 -5.83 26.71 -13.31
N TYR A 236 -6.08 25.72 -12.44
CA TYR A 236 -7.33 25.66 -11.64
C TYR A 236 -7.52 26.85 -10.68
N GLU A 237 -6.41 27.45 -10.22
CA GLU A 237 -6.44 28.66 -9.37
C GLU A 237 -6.65 29.97 -10.17
N ASN A 238 -6.77 29.89 -11.50
CA ASN A 238 -6.89 31.02 -12.44
C ASN A 238 -5.66 31.93 -12.53
N VAL A 239 -4.50 31.51 -12.03
CA VAL A 239 -3.25 32.30 -12.10
C VAL A 239 -2.81 32.51 -13.55
N LEU A 240 -2.99 31.49 -14.38
CA LEU A 240 -2.65 31.55 -15.81
C LEU A 240 -3.54 32.54 -16.58
N ASP A 241 -4.76 32.77 -16.09
CA ASP A 241 -5.72 33.68 -16.72
C ASP A 241 -5.32 35.13 -16.53
N THR A 242 -4.56 35.46 -15.48
CA THR A 242 -4.15 36.81 -15.09
C THR A 242 -2.66 37.10 -15.30
N LEU A 243 -1.89 36.17 -15.89
CA LEU A 243 -0.47 36.37 -16.17
C LEU A 243 -0.17 37.70 -16.89
N PRO A 244 0.85 38.47 -16.43
CA PRO A 244 1.40 39.61 -17.15
C PRO A 244 1.80 39.25 -18.59
N THR A 245 1.69 40.21 -19.50
CA THR A 245 1.85 39.99 -20.96
C THR A 245 3.14 39.25 -21.34
N PRO A 246 4.34 39.59 -20.83
CA PRO A 246 5.56 38.88 -21.22
C PRO A 246 5.50 37.37 -20.92
N TYR A 247 5.01 37.01 -19.74
CA TYR A 247 4.91 35.62 -19.30
C TYR A 247 3.79 34.87 -20.02
N ARG A 248 2.64 35.53 -20.22
CA ARG A 248 1.53 34.97 -21.01
C ARG A 248 1.94 34.66 -22.44
N SER A 249 2.69 35.57 -23.07
CA SER A 249 3.20 35.39 -24.44
C SER A 249 4.25 34.27 -24.50
N ALA A 250 5.12 34.13 -23.50
CA ALA A 250 6.07 33.02 -23.43
C ALA A 250 5.35 31.65 -23.32
N LEU A 251 4.35 31.56 -22.44
CA LEU A 251 3.51 30.36 -22.31
C LEU A 251 2.77 30.04 -23.62
N GLN A 252 2.21 31.07 -24.27
CA GLN A 252 1.50 30.93 -25.55
C GLN A 252 2.42 30.43 -26.66
N ALA A 253 3.67 30.91 -26.71
CA ALA A 253 4.64 30.46 -27.69
C ALA A 253 4.96 28.96 -27.54
N LYS A 254 5.18 28.48 -26.31
CA LYS A 254 5.44 27.06 -26.01
C LYS A 254 4.20 26.18 -26.32
N TRP A 255 3.00 26.66 -25.99
CA TRP A 255 1.73 26.01 -26.35
C TRP A 255 1.54 25.87 -27.87
N ASN A 256 1.76 26.93 -28.65
CA ASN A 256 1.65 26.89 -30.11
C ASN A 256 2.70 25.98 -30.74
N ALA A 257 3.93 25.98 -30.21
CA ALA A 257 4.97 25.06 -30.64
C ALA A 257 4.55 23.60 -30.42
N TRP A 258 3.98 23.29 -29.25
CA TRP A 258 3.46 21.96 -28.94
C TRP A 258 2.32 21.55 -29.90
N LEU A 259 1.33 22.43 -30.12
CA LEU A 259 0.24 22.15 -31.06
C LEU A 259 0.71 21.84 -32.48
N LYS A 260 1.75 22.53 -32.96
CA LYS A 260 2.36 22.30 -34.28
C LYS A 260 3.06 20.94 -34.40
N THR A 261 3.43 20.31 -33.28
CA THR A 261 3.92 18.92 -33.28
C THR A 261 2.80 17.89 -33.40
N ARG A 262 1.56 18.29 -33.10
CA ARG A 262 0.40 17.39 -33.00
C ARG A 262 -0.54 17.48 -34.21
N TYR A 263 -0.66 18.65 -34.82
CA TYR A 263 -1.57 18.91 -35.94
C TYR A 263 -0.83 19.60 -37.09
N ALA A 264 -1.16 19.23 -38.33
CA ALA A 264 -0.57 19.87 -39.50
C ALA A 264 -1.31 21.15 -39.89
N THR A 265 -2.64 21.22 -39.64
CA THR A 265 -3.47 22.37 -40.02
C THR A 265 -4.47 22.78 -38.94
N THR A 266 -4.94 24.03 -39.00
CA THR A 266 -6.04 24.52 -38.14
C THR A 266 -7.30 23.67 -38.29
N ALA A 267 -7.60 23.17 -39.50
CA ALA A 267 -8.77 22.34 -39.74
C ALA A 267 -8.70 21.01 -38.98
N GLU A 268 -7.55 20.35 -38.98
CA GLU A 268 -7.33 19.11 -38.21
C GLU A 268 -7.44 19.34 -36.69
N LEU A 269 -6.86 20.43 -36.20
CA LEU A 269 -6.94 20.83 -34.80
C LEU A 269 -8.39 21.05 -34.37
N LEU A 270 -9.16 21.82 -35.14
CA LEU A 270 -10.57 22.11 -34.84
C LEU A 270 -11.44 20.84 -34.88
N ALA A 271 -11.18 19.95 -35.85
CA ALA A 271 -11.83 18.65 -35.92
C ALA A 271 -11.53 17.78 -34.69
N SER A 272 -10.26 17.69 -34.27
CA SER A 272 -9.85 16.97 -33.05
C SER A 272 -10.45 17.56 -31.78
N TRP A 273 -10.57 18.88 -31.72
CA TRP A 273 -11.22 19.58 -30.62
C TRP A 273 -12.74 19.39 -30.62
N GLY A 274 -13.34 18.83 -31.67
CA GLY A 274 -14.79 18.63 -31.76
C GLY A 274 -15.55 19.95 -31.82
N THR A 275 -14.97 20.98 -32.46
CA THR A 275 -15.66 22.25 -32.67
C THR A 275 -16.84 22.05 -33.60
N ILE A 276 -17.97 22.67 -33.28
CA ILE A 276 -19.18 22.62 -34.09
C ILE A 276 -19.47 24.02 -34.59
N ASP A 277 -19.69 24.17 -35.89
CA ASP A 277 -20.19 25.40 -36.51
C ASP A 277 -21.30 25.02 -37.50
N GLN A 278 -22.54 25.08 -37.02
CA GLN A 278 -23.72 24.74 -37.80
C GLN A 278 -24.64 25.97 -37.89
N PRO A 279 -25.25 26.25 -39.05
CA PRO A 279 -26.23 27.32 -39.16
C PRO A 279 -27.40 27.07 -38.19
N LEU A 280 -27.92 28.14 -37.59
CA LEU A 280 -29.11 28.05 -36.74
C LEU A 280 -30.33 27.70 -37.60
N GLY A 281 -31.08 26.68 -37.16
CA GLY A 281 -32.38 26.31 -37.70
C GLY A 281 -33.48 27.29 -37.28
N ALA A 282 -34.73 26.92 -37.57
CA ALA A 282 -35.90 27.73 -37.20
C ALA A 282 -36.02 27.88 -35.67
N ASN A 283 -36.70 28.95 -35.22
CA ASN A 283 -37.03 29.10 -33.81
C ASN A 283 -38.09 28.06 -33.42
N MET A 284 -37.77 27.23 -32.42
CA MET A 284 -38.62 26.18 -31.87
C MET A 284 -39.64 26.73 -30.87
N LEU A 285 -39.49 27.99 -30.44
CA LEU A 285 -40.45 28.68 -29.57
C LEU A 285 -41.57 29.29 -30.42
N ALA A 286 -42.81 29.08 -30.00
CA ALA A 286 -43.95 29.87 -30.47
C ALA A 286 -43.87 31.28 -29.88
N ASN A 287 -44.01 32.30 -30.75
CA ASN A 287 -44.11 33.71 -30.36
C ASN A 287 -42.96 34.17 -29.44
N GLY A 288 -41.71 33.81 -29.79
CA GLY A 288 -40.52 34.20 -29.04
C GLY A 288 -40.12 35.66 -29.16
N ASP A 289 -40.64 36.37 -30.16
CA ASP A 289 -40.50 37.81 -30.34
C ASP A 289 -41.55 38.63 -29.58
N PHE A 290 -42.61 37.99 -29.07
CA PHE A 290 -43.76 38.60 -28.40
C PHE A 290 -44.68 39.45 -29.29
N ALA A 291 -44.61 39.31 -30.63
CA ALA A 291 -45.46 40.05 -31.55
C ALA A 291 -46.96 39.75 -31.40
N ALA A 292 -47.31 38.53 -30.97
CA ALA A 292 -48.68 38.09 -30.70
C ALA A 292 -49.06 38.18 -29.21
N GLY A 293 -48.36 39.02 -28.43
CA GLY A 293 -48.59 39.16 -26.99
C GLY A 293 -47.89 38.07 -26.17
N THR A 294 -48.51 37.60 -25.06
CA THR A 294 -47.90 36.59 -24.16
C THR A 294 -48.65 35.26 -24.14
N GLY A 295 -49.60 35.01 -25.06
CA GLY A 295 -50.51 33.87 -24.98
C GLY A 295 -49.83 32.49 -25.09
N SER A 296 -48.70 32.43 -25.81
CA SER A 296 -47.88 31.21 -25.97
C SER A 296 -46.89 30.97 -24.82
N TRP A 297 -46.91 31.81 -23.79
CA TRP A 297 -45.99 31.74 -22.66
C TRP A 297 -46.77 31.50 -21.36
N ASN A 298 -46.28 30.54 -20.57
CA ASN A 298 -46.76 30.31 -19.22
C ASN A 298 -46.14 31.35 -18.29
N PHE A 299 -46.99 32.03 -17.53
CA PHE A 299 -46.57 32.98 -16.52
C PHE A 299 -47.00 32.49 -15.14
N GLU A 300 -46.02 32.07 -14.36
CA GLU A 300 -46.27 31.48 -13.05
C GLU A 300 -45.94 32.48 -11.93
N GLN A 301 -46.80 32.48 -10.91
CA GLN A 301 -46.72 33.33 -9.73
C GLN A 301 -46.95 32.45 -8.51
N HIS A 302 -45.96 32.35 -7.64
CA HIS A 302 -45.94 31.40 -6.53
C HIS A 302 -45.83 32.11 -5.18
N ASN A 303 -46.34 31.47 -4.12
CA ASN A 303 -46.14 31.87 -2.72
C ASN A 303 -46.43 33.36 -2.44
N GLY A 304 -47.49 33.90 -3.03
CA GLY A 304 -47.93 35.28 -2.83
C GLY A 304 -47.15 36.34 -3.61
N ALA A 305 -46.15 35.96 -4.41
CA ALA A 305 -45.49 36.88 -5.33
C ALA A 305 -46.47 37.31 -6.44
N VAL A 306 -46.48 38.60 -6.77
CA VAL A 306 -47.33 39.17 -7.81
C VAL A 306 -46.50 40.00 -8.78
N ALA A 307 -46.71 39.81 -10.07
CA ALA A 307 -46.07 40.55 -11.14
C ALA A 307 -47.03 40.79 -12.31
N THR A 308 -46.86 41.92 -12.98
CA THR A 308 -47.56 42.23 -14.24
C THR A 308 -46.68 41.87 -15.43
N ARG A 309 -47.31 41.47 -16.54
CA ARG A 309 -46.63 41.21 -17.81
C ARG A 309 -47.33 41.96 -18.93
N ILE A 310 -46.58 42.78 -19.67
CA ILE A 310 -47.12 43.63 -20.74
C ILE A 310 -46.25 43.45 -21.97
N ALA A 311 -46.85 43.04 -23.08
CA ALA A 311 -46.18 43.07 -24.38
C ALA A 311 -46.18 44.52 -24.88
N GLY A 312 -45.02 44.98 -25.36
CA GLY A 312 -44.79 46.34 -25.83
C GLY A 312 -43.69 46.39 -26.88
N THR A 313 -43.16 47.58 -27.16
CA THR A 313 -42.15 47.81 -28.21
C THR A 313 -40.85 48.42 -27.70
N GLU A 314 -40.54 48.19 -26.42
CA GLU A 314 -39.39 48.75 -25.72
C GLU A 314 -38.01 48.26 -26.26
N PHE A 315 -37.98 47.27 -27.16
CA PHE A 315 -36.77 46.81 -27.85
C PHE A 315 -36.59 47.51 -29.20
N ASN A 316 -36.10 48.75 -29.20
CA ASN A 316 -35.84 49.53 -30.42
C ASN A 316 -37.07 49.63 -31.37
N GLY A 317 -38.29 49.71 -30.81
CA GLY A 317 -39.54 49.74 -31.57
C GLY A 317 -40.04 48.36 -32.02
N GLN A 318 -39.30 47.28 -31.75
CA GLN A 318 -39.70 45.90 -32.00
C GLN A 318 -40.46 45.30 -30.81
N PRO A 319 -41.32 44.29 -31.04
CA PRO A 319 -42.02 43.58 -29.97
C PRO A 319 -41.09 43.08 -28.86
N SER A 320 -41.55 43.24 -27.62
CA SER A 320 -40.83 42.87 -26.40
C SER A 320 -41.81 42.62 -25.25
N LEU A 321 -41.33 42.01 -24.17
CA LEU A 321 -42.09 41.73 -22.97
C LEU A 321 -41.50 42.49 -21.78
N ARG A 322 -42.34 43.27 -21.09
CA ARG A 322 -42.04 43.88 -19.81
C ARG A 322 -42.69 43.09 -18.67
N ILE A 323 -41.89 42.64 -17.71
CA ILE A 323 -42.35 42.00 -16.48
C ILE A 323 -42.02 42.92 -15.31
N ALA A 324 -43.03 43.35 -14.55
CA ALA A 324 -42.84 44.17 -13.35
C ALA A 324 -43.36 43.46 -12.11
N VAL A 325 -42.47 43.12 -11.18
CA VAL A 325 -42.81 42.51 -9.89
C VAL A 325 -43.39 43.59 -8.99
N THR A 326 -44.67 43.46 -8.64
CA THR A 326 -45.42 44.43 -7.81
C THR A 326 -45.53 43.98 -6.35
N THR A 327 -45.38 42.68 -6.09
CA THR A 327 -45.33 42.11 -4.75
C THR A 327 -44.26 41.02 -4.73
N PRO A 328 -43.12 41.22 -4.03
CA PRO A 328 -42.06 40.22 -3.96
C PRO A 328 -42.47 38.97 -3.19
N GLY A 329 -41.93 37.82 -3.58
CA GLY A 329 -41.94 36.59 -2.79
C GLY A 329 -40.69 36.43 -1.93
N SER A 330 -40.50 35.26 -1.32
CA SER A 330 -39.28 34.92 -0.56
C SER A 330 -38.15 34.30 -1.38
N ALA A 331 -38.35 34.02 -2.68
CA ALA A 331 -37.33 33.43 -3.54
C ALA A 331 -37.42 33.95 -4.98
N GLY A 332 -36.25 34.08 -5.63
CA GLY A 332 -36.14 34.63 -6.99
C GLY A 332 -36.90 33.85 -8.06
N TRP A 333 -37.19 32.56 -7.83
CA TRP A 333 -37.96 31.73 -8.75
C TRP A 333 -39.48 31.88 -8.63
N HIS A 334 -40.01 32.64 -7.65
CA HIS A 334 -41.46 32.75 -7.45
C HIS A 334 -42.22 33.44 -8.60
N ILE A 335 -41.52 34.20 -9.45
CA ILE A 335 -42.04 34.71 -10.72
C ILE A 335 -41.29 34.00 -11.85
N GLN A 336 -42.03 33.34 -12.74
CA GLN A 336 -41.44 32.62 -13.86
C GLN A 336 -42.16 32.93 -15.16
N LEU A 337 -41.40 33.01 -16.25
CA LEU A 337 -41.90 32.99 -17.61
C LEU A 337 -41.31 31.77 -18.31
N ASN A 338 -42.15 30.84 -18.75
CA ASN A 338 -41.68 29.64 -19.43
C ASN A 338 -42.52 29.24 -20.64
N GLN A 339 -41.92 28.46 -21.54
CA GLN A 339 -42.61 27.80 -22.63
C GLN A 339 -42.22 26.32 -22.64
N ALA A 340 -43.21 25.46 -22.40
CA ALA A 340 -43.05 24.00 -22.32
C ALA A 340 -43.38 23.32 -23.67
N GLY A 341 -43.28 21.99 -23.72
CA GLY A 341 -43.56 21.20 -24.93
C GLY A 341 -42.42 21.22 -25.95
N LEU A 342 -41.22 21.61 -25.51
CA LEU A 342 -40.01 21.53 -26.32
C LEU A 342 -39.42 20.11 -26.19
N ALA A 343 -38.70 19.68 -27.21
CA ALA A 343 -37.96 18.43 -27.19
C ALA A 343 -36.66 18.57 -27.98
N PHE A 344 -35.66 17.78 -27.63
CA PHE A 344 -34.41 17.70 -28.37
C PHE A 344 -33.78 16.29 -28.28
N THR A 345 -32.90 15.98 -29.24
CA THR A 345 -32.33 14.63 -29.43
C THR A 345 -30.85 14.62 -29.06
N SER A 346 -30.39 13.54 -28.44
CA SER A 346 -28.99 13.30 -28.12
C SER A 346 -28.09 13.46 -29.35
N GLY A 347 -26.89 14.00 -29.14
CA GLY A 347 -25.88 14.25 -30.17
C GLY A 347 -26.12 15.48 -31.05
N LYS A 348 -27.34 16.06 -31.07
CA LYS A 348 -27.62 17.30 -31.80
C LYS A 348 -27.21 18.55 -31.00
N THR A 349 -26.93 19.63 -31.73
CA THR A 349 -26.55 20.93 -31.15
C THR A 349 -27.74 21.86 -31.10
N TYR A 350 -27.89 22.59 -30.00
CA TYR A 350 -28.98 23.54 -29.82
C TYR A 350 -28.48 24.84 -29.21
N THR A 351 -29.11 25.96 -29.58
CA THR A 351 -28.77 27.30 -29.13
C THR A 351 -30.00 28.01 -28.57
N VAL A 352 -29.86 28.57 -27.37
CA VAL A 352 -30.80 29.54 -26.81
C VAL A 352 -30.19 30.93 -26.95
N SER A 353 -30.98 31.89 -27.41
CA SER A 353 -30.55 33.30 -27.45
C SER A 353 -31.70 34.26 -27.19
N PHE A 354 -31.44 35.36 -26.51
CA PHE A 354 -32.46 36.37 -26.18
C PHE A 354 -31.81 37.71 -25.89
N SER A 355 -32.56 38.79 -26.08
CA SER A 355 -32.17 40.14 -25.64
C SER A 355 -32.84 40.48 -24.33
N ALA A 356 -32.12 41.06 -23.38
CA ALA A 356 -32.67 41.45 -22.08
C ALA A 356 -32.07 42.75 -21.52
N LYS A 357 -32.85 43.43 -20.69
CA LYS A 357 -32.41 44.53 -19.80
C LYS A 357 -33.30 44.60 -18.56
N ALA A 358 -32.94 45.41 -17.57
CA ALA A 358 -33.78 45.72 -16.42
C ALA A 358 -33.86 47.25 -16.17
N ALA A 359 -34.83 47.69 -15.37
CA ALA A 359 -34.93 49.11 -14.99
C ALA A 359 -33.80 49.55 -14.03
N ALA A 360 -33.23 48.59 -13.29
CA ALA A 360 -32.05 48.71 -12.45
C ALA A 360 -31.34 47.34 -12.39
N ALA A 361 -30.10 47.27 -11.90
CA ALA A 361 -29.33 46.03 -11.81
C ALA A 361 -30.15 44.88 -11.18
N THR A 362 -30.51 43.86 -11.96
CA THR A 362 -31.46 42.81 -11.54
C THR A 362 -30.97 41.43 -11.97
N PRO A 363 -30.90 40.43 -11.08
CA PRO A 363 -30.55 39.06 -11.46
C PRO A 363 -31.53 38.46 -12.47
N LEU A 364 -31.02 37.65 -13.39
CA LEU A 364 -31.80 36.85 -14.31
C LEU A 364 -31.17 35.46 -14.42
N SER A 365 -32.02 34.44 -14.37
CA SER A 365 -31.70 33.07 -14.76
C SER A 365 -32.51 32.67 -15.98
N CYS A 366 -31.85 32.07 -16.97
CA CYS A 366 -32.44 31.46 -18.16
C CYS A 366 -31.91 30.03 -18.28
N SER A 367 -32.80 29.03 -18.26
CA SER A 367 -32.41 27.62 -18.27
C SER A 367 -33.44 26.77 -19.02
N LEU A 368 -32.97 25.64 -19.56
CA LEU A 368 -33.84 24.55 -20.01
C LEU A 368 -34.01 23.56 -18.84
N THR A 369 -35.25 23.21 -18.52
CA THR A 369 -35.56 22.25 -17.44
C THR A 369 -36.53 21.19 -17.92
N ARG A 370 -36.48 19.98 -17.36
CA ARG A 370 -37.52 18.97 -17.56
C ARG A 370 -38.89 19.49 -17.13
N THR A 371 -39.94 18.94 -17.74
CA THR A 371 -41.33 19.31 -17.44
C THR A 371 -42.02 18.16 -16.71
N GLY A 372 -42.07 18.20 -15.37
CA GLY A 372 -42.79 17.21 -14.56
C GLY A 372 -43.27 17.75 -13.21
N PRO A 373 -44.21 17.10 -12.51
CA PRO A 373 -44.75 17.57 -11.23
C PRO A 373 -43.72 17.55 -10.07
N SER A 374 -42.60 16.84 -10.24
CA SER A 374 -41.51 16.75 -9.24
C SER A 374 -40.10 16.74 -9.84
N ASP A 375 -39.95 16.91 -11.16
CA ASP A 375 -38.64 16.95 -11.82
C ASP A 375 -38.52 18.20 -12.69
N TYR A 376 -37.73 19.15 -12.19
CA TYR A 376 -37.36 20.39 -12.85
C TYR A 376 -35.85 20.51 -13.01
N SER A 377 -35.17 19.36 -13.08
CA SER A 377 -33.72 19.31 -13.29
C SER A 377 -33.33 20.04 -14.59
N GLY A 378 -32.22 20.77 -14.53
CA GLY A 378 -31.66 21.47 -15.68
C GLY A 378 -31.14 20.50 -16.73
N VAL A 379 -31.40 20.78 -18.01
CA VAL A 379 -31.00 19.95 -19.15
C VAL A 379 -30.27 20.81 -20.18
N GLY A 380 -28.94 20.79 -20.11
CA GLY A 380 -28.05 21.62 -20.93
C GLY A 380 -27.49 22.83 -20.19
N SER A 381 -26.91 23.76 -20.95
CA SER A 381 -26.34 25.00 -20.40
C SER A 381 -27.42 25.98 -19.94
N SER A 382 -27.02 26.95 -19.11
CA SER A 382 -27.90 28.00 -18.61
C SER A 382 -27.15 29.33 -18.54
N ILE A 383 -27.91 30.42 -18.43
CA ILE A 383 -27.39 31.76 -18.13
C ILE A 383 -27.88 32.17 -16.76
N SER A 384 -26.96 32.53 -15.88
CA SER A 384 -27.23 33.22 -14.62
C SER A 384 -26.39 34.50 -14.62
N THR A 385 -27.04 35.66 -14.59
CA THR A 385 -26.36 36.95 -14.74
C THR A 385 -27.11 38.07 -14.02
N THR A 386 -26.51 39.27 -13.94
CA THR A 386 -27.19 40.49 -13.47
C THR A 386 -27.40 41.41 -14.66
N LEU A 387 -28.66 41.65 -15.01
CA LEU A 387 -29.04 42.54 -16.11
C LEU A 387 -28.73 44.00 -15.76
N GLY A 388 -28.10 44.69 -16.70
CA GLY A 388 -27.95 46.15 -16.68
C GLY A 388 -29.17 46.88 -17.24
N THR A 389 -29.06 48.21 -17.35
CA THR A 389 -30.13 49.09 -17.85
C THR A 389 -30.18 49.21 -19.38
N SER A 390 -29.16 48.72 -20.07
CA SER A 390 -29.08 48.69 -21.53
C SER A 390 -29.43 47.30 -22.07
N TRP A 391 -30.03 47.24 -23.26
CA TRP A 391 -30.28 45.98 -23.96
C TRP A 391 -28.97 45.27 -24.28
N GLN A 392 -28.88 44.00 -23.90
CA GLN A 392 -27.77 43.12 -24.25
C GLN A 392 -28.30 41.80 -24.81
N ARG A 393 -27.54 41.19 -25.73
CA ARG A 393 -27.82 39.87 -26.28
C ARG A 393 -27.13 38.81 -25.43
N TYR A 394 -27.89 37.79 -25.08
CA TYR A 394 -27.45 36.63 -24.32
C TYR A 394 -27.59 35.39 -25.21
N THR A 395 -26.62 34.49 -25.18
CA THR A 395 -26.61 33.26 -25.99
C THR A 395 -25.86 32.16 -25.28
N PHE A 396 -26.38 30.94 -25.33
CA PHE A 396 -25.65 29.73 -24.97
C PHE A 396 -25.98 28.61 -25.97
N THR A 397 -24.96 27.82 -26.31
CA THR A 397 -25.07 26.66 -27.20
C THR A 397 -24.57 25.42 -26.47
N PHE A 398 -25.26 24.30 -26.65
CA PHE A 398 -24.88 23.02 -26.06
C PHE A 398 -25.18 21.88 -27.03
N GLN A 399 -24.44 20.78 -26.89
CA GLN A 399 -24.76 19.51 -27.52
C GLN A 399 -25.58 18.68 -26.55
N ALA A 400 -26.73 18.18 -26.98
CA ALA A 400 -27.60 17.38 -26.13
C ALA A 400 -26.93 16.04 -25.78
N ALA A 401 -26.78 15.76 -24.48
CA ALA A 401 -26.18 14.50 -24.01
C ALA A 401 -27.18 13.33 -24.12
N ASN A 402 -28.47 13.61 -23.89
CA ASN A 402 -29.55 12.61 -23.88
C ASN A 402 -30.72 13.10 -24.74
N ASP A 403 -31.61 12.17 -25.11
CA ASP A 403 -32.91 12.50 -25.65
C ASP A 403 -33.77 13.11 -24.54
N GLU A 404 -34.31 14.30 -24.80
CA GLU A 404 -35.21 14.99 -23.87
C GLU A 404 -36.56 15.22 -24.56
N PRO A 405 -37.57 14.36 -24.33
CA PRO A 405 -38.85 14.42 -25.02
C PRO A 405 -39.79 15.51 -24.48
N SER A 406 -39.49 16.10 -23.32
CA SER A 406 -40.32 17.14 -22.72
C SER A 406 -39.54 18.09 -21.82
N VAL A 407 -39.20 19.27 -22.37
CA VAL A 407 -38.48 20.33 -21.66
C VAL A 407 -39.24 21.65 -21.78
N ARG A 408 -38.87 22.59 -20.91
CA ARG A 408 -39.33 23.98 -20.95
C ARG A 408 -38.14 24.92 -20.89
N LEU A 409 -38.21 26.01 -21.67
CA LEU A 409 -37.32 27.15 -21.48
C LEU A 409 -37.90 28.03 -20.39
N ASN A 410 -37.11 28.38 -19.38
CA ASN A 410 -37.57 29.08 -18.19
C ASN A 410 -36.72 30.32 -17.88
N PHE A 411 -37.39 31.46 -17.64
CA PHE A 411 -36.80 32.69 -17.14
C PHE A 411 -37.28 32.97 -15.72
N ASN A 412 -36.35 33.19 -14.79
CA ASN A 412 -36.63 33.49 -13.38
C ASN A 412 -35.47 34.27 -12.71
N GLY A 413 -35.42 34.32 -11.38
CA GLY A 413 -34.27 34.83 -10.61
C GLY A 413 -34.49 36.21 -9.99
N PHE A 414 -35.65 36.82 -10.23
CA PHE A 414 -35.97 38.19 -9.84
C PHE A 414 -37.28 38.33 -9.04
N GLY A 415 -37.96 37.23 -8.73
CA GLY A 415 -39.27 37.23 -8.06
C GLY A 415 -39.26 37.60 -6.57
N ASP A 416 -38.09 37.70 -5.94
CA ASP A 416 -37.89 38.04 -4.51
C ASP A 416 -37.75 39.54 -4.25
N ARG A 417 -37.88 40.38 -5.28
CA ARG A 417 -37.69 41.83 -5.16
C ARG A 417 -38.59 42.62 -6.11
N LEU A 418 -38.87 43.87 -5.75
CA LEU A 418 -39.51 44.81 -6.66
C LEU A 418 -38.52 45.13 -7.78
N CYS A 419 -38.88 44.78 -9.00
CA CYS A 419 -38.04 45.00 -10.17
C CYS A 419 -38.87 45.07 -11.45
N THR A 420 -38.24 45.51 -12.53
CA THR A 420 -38.81 45.42 -13.87
C THR A 420 -37.76 44.89 -14.83
N VAL A 421 -38.07 43.78 -15.47
CA VAL A 421 -37.23 43.07 -16.43
C VAL A 421 -37.89 43.12 -17.81
N TYR A 422 -37.07 43.25 -18.85
CA TYR A 422 -37.50 43.28 -20.24
C TYR A 422 -36.83 42.14 -21.01
N LEU A 423 -37.61 41.43 -21.84
CA LEU A 423 -37.14 40.35 -22.72
C LEU A 423 -37.59 40.62 -24.16
N ALA A 424 -36.76 40.28 -25.14
CA ALA A 424 -37.09 40.39 -26.56
C ALA A 424 -36.32 39.36 -27.39
N ASP A 425 -36.84 39.02 -28.57
CA ASP A 425 -36.22 38.10 -29.56
C ASP A 425 -35.67 36.80 -28.92
N VAL A 426 -36.54 36.13 -28.16
CA VAL A 426 -36.20 34.85 -27.51
C VAL A 426 -36.25 33.74 -28.54
N ARG A 427 -35.15 33.00 -28.65
CA ARG A 427 -34.97 31.90 -29.59
C ARG A 427 -34.44 30.66 -28.91
N PHE A 428 -34.96 29.52 -29.33
CA PHE A 428 -34.37 28.21 -29.10
C PHE A 428 -34.33 27.49 -30.45
N SER A 429 -33.16 27.11 -30.95
CA SER A 429 -33.00 26.57 -32.30
C SER A 429 -32.01 25.41 -32.31
N GLU A 430 -32.22 24.43 -33.20
CA GLU A 430 -31.18 23.45 -33.57
C GLU A 430 -30.03 24.18 -34.29
N GLY A 431 -28.82 23.66 -34.17
CA GLY A 431 -27.60 24.27 -34.69
C GLY A 431 -26.98 25.30 -33.72
N GLY A 432 -25.86 25.88 -34.14
CA GLY A 432 -25.08 26.81 -33.33
C GLY A 432 -23.59 26.54 -33.41
N LYS A 433 -22.84 27.30 -32.61
CA LYS A 433 -21.39 27.18 -32.51
C LYS A 433 -20.98 26.66 -31.13
N ILE A 434 -20.13 25.64 -31.10
CA ILE A 434 -19.47 25.15 -29.88
C ILE A 434 -17.96 25.18 -30.12
N GLY A 435 -17.24 25.95 -29.32
CA GLY A 435 -15.82 26.21 -29.50
C GLY A 435 -15.49 27.01 -30.77
N GLY A 436 -14.28 26.80 -31.30
CA GLY A 436 -13.76 27.50 -32.46
C GLY A 436 -12.64 28.48 -32.11
N LEU A 437 -12.08 29.14 -33.12
CA LEU A 437 -11.07 30.18 -32.97
C LEU A 437 -11.63 31.51 -33.49
N ALA A 438 -11.18 32.62 -32.91
CA ALA A 438 -11.52 33.94 -33.41
C ALA A 438 -10.94 34.17 -34.81
N ASP A 439 -11.53 35.08 -35.59
CA ASP A 439 -11.04 35.42 -36.92
C ASP A 439 -9.56 35.84 -36.88
N GLY A 440 -8.75 35.27 -37.77
CA GLY A 440 -7.31 35.52 -37.84
C GLY A 440 -6.46 34.74 -36.81
N VAL A 441 -7.08 33.94 -35.94
CA VAL A 441 -6.38 33.02 -35.04
C VAL A 441 -6.28 31.65 -35.71
N THR A 442 -5.06 31.24 -36.05
CA THR A 442 -4.79 29.96 -36.72
C THR A 442 -3.53 29.28 -36.17
N LEU A 443 -3.50 27.96 -36.28
CA LEU A 443 -2.32 27.17 -35.93
C LEU A 443 -1.11 27.58 -36.77
N GLU A 444 -1.31 27.83 -38.06
CA GLU A 444 -0.26 28.21 -39.00
C GLU A 444 0.40 29.53 -38.58
N ALA A 445 -0.41 30.52 -38.20
CA ALA A 445 0.04 31.80 -37.67
C ALA A 445 0.73 31.70 -36.29
N GLY A 446 0.54 30.58 -35.58
CA GLY A 446 1.15 30.35 -34.27
C GLY A 446 0.63 31.30 -33.19
N ASN A 447 -0.63 31.73 -33.30
CA ASN A 447 -1.26 32.71 -32.42
C ASN A 447 -2.47 32.14 -31.65
N ILE A 448 -2.59 30.81 -31.51
CA ILE A 448 -3.63 30.17 -30.69
C ILE A 448 -3.49 30.65 -29.24
N PRO A 449 -4.54 31.16 -28.59
CA PRO A 449 -4.45 31.63 -27.21
C PRO A 449 -4.26 30.47 -26.22
N ASN A 450 -3.73 30.79 -25.03
CA ASN A 450 -3.75 29.88 -23.89
C ASN A 450 -5.21 29.55 -23.52
N VAL A 451 -5.46 28.33 -23.05
CA VAL A 451 -6.79 27.93 -22.59
C VAL A 451 -7.00 28.48 -21.18
N LEU A 452 -7.98 29.36 -21.03
CA LEU A 452 -8.34 29.94 -19.74
C LEU A 452 -9.15 28.92 -18.91
N HIS A 453 -8.96 28.91 -17.60
CA HIS A 453 -9.76 28.07 -16.71
C HIS A 453 -11.15 28.67 -16.50
N ASN A 454 -11.24 29.97 -16.21
CA ASN A 454 -12.51 30.68 -16.04
C ASN A 454 -13.01 31.28 -17.37
N ALA A 455 -13.05 30.44 -18.42
CA ALA A 455 -13.55 30.87 -19.71
C ALA A 455 -15.09 30.97 -19.70
N ALA A 456 -15.67 31.91 -20.46
CA ALA A 456 -17.12 32.01 -20.58
C ALA A 456 -17.72 30.66 -21.01
N ALA A 457 -18.86 30.26 -20.41
CA ALA A 457 -19.47 28.96 -20.63
C ALA A 457 -19.63 28.65 -22.14
N GLY A 458 -19.02 27.55 -22.59
CA GLY A 458 -19.06 27.09 -23.99
C GLY A 458 -17.91 27.56 -24.90
N SER A 459 -16.91 28.26 -24.37
CA SER A 459 -15.78 28.77 -25.18
C SER A 459 -14.66 27.76 -25.45
N ALA A 460 -14.38 26.82 -24.53
CA ALA A 460 -13.41 25.74 -24.74
C ALA A 460 -14.11 24.38 -24.85
N THR A 461 -13.76 23.59 -25.86
CA THR A 461 -14.33 22.24 -26.03
C THR A 461 -13.62 21.21 -25.15
N ALA A 462 -14.24 20.05 -24.93
CA ALA A 462 -13.60 18.96 -24.19
C ALA A 462 -12.28 18.49 -24.83
N GLY A 463 -12.19 18.51 -26.17
CA GLY A 463 -10.95 18.19 -26.89
C GLY A 463 -9.87 19.25 -26.71
N GLN A 464 -10.24 20.53 -26.73
CA GLN A 464 -9.32 21.64 -26.46
C GLN A 464 -8.76 21.57 -25.04
N THR A 465 -9.62 21.34 -24.03
CA THR A 465 -9.19 21.18 -22.64
C THR A 465 -8.30 19.96 -22.46
N ARG A 466 -8.61 18.83 -23.12
CA ARG A 466 -7.76 17.63 -23.08
C ARG A 466 -6.36 17.91 -23.61
N ASP A 467 -6.24 18.56 -24.76
CA ASP A 467 -4.95 18.91 -25.33
C ASP A 467 -4.19 19.90 -24.43
N TRP A 468 -4.88 20.88 -23.84
CA TRP A 468 -4.28 21.80 -22.89
C TRP A 468 -3.69 21.09 -21.67
N ILE A 469 -4.46 20.20 -21.02
CA ILE A 469 -3.99 19.41 -19.88
C ILE A 469 -2.81 18.52 -20.31
N THR A 470 -2.89 17.90 -21.48
CA THR A 470 -1.78 17.08 -22.01
C THR A 470 -0.51 17.89 -22.23
N TYR A 471 -0.62 19.12 -22.74
CA TYR A 471 0.50 20.05 -22.88
C TYR A 471 1.08 20.45 -21.52
N VAL A 472 0.23 20.82 -20.55
CA VAL A 472 0.66 21.20 -19.20
C VAL A 472 1.44 20.05 -18.54
N PHE A 473 0.97 18.81 -18.67
CA PHE A 473 1.68 17.63 -18.17
C PHE A 473 3.06 17.48 -18.83
N ALA A 474 3.14 17.70 -20.15
CA ALA A 474 4.40 17.64 -20.88
C ALA A 474 5.37 18.75 -20.45
N ALA A 475 4.89 19.97 -20.21
CA ALA A 475 5.70 21.09 -19.73
C ALA A 475 6.25 20.82 -18.32
N GLU A 476 5.42 20.30 -17.42
CA GLU A 476 5.86 19.89 -16.09
C GLU A 476 6.90 18.78 -16.16
N LYS A 477 6.68 17.75 -16.99
CA LYS A 477 7.66 16.67 -17.18
C LYS A 477 9.01 17.19 -17.66
N VAL A 478 9.04 18.10 -18.64
CA VAL A 478 10.28 18.69 -19.15
C VAL A 478 11.04 19.41 -18.04
N TYR A 479 10.35 20.14 -17.17
CA TYR A 479 10.95 20.81 -16.03
C TYR A 479 11.53 19.83 -15.00
N TRP A 480 10.75 18.82 -14.60
CA TRP A 480 11.20 17.80 -13.64
C TRP A 480 12.41 17.04 -14.15
N ASP A 481 12.39 16.61 -15.42
CA ASP A 481 13.49 15.92 -16.08
C ASP A 481 14.75 16.82 -16.13
N ALA A 482 14.59 18.10 -16.47
CA ALA A 482 15.69 19.05 -16.57
C ALA A 482 16.33 19.39 -15.22
N MET A 483 15.54 19.48 -14.15
CA MET A 483 16.05 19.69 -12.79
C MET A 483 16.70 18.41 -12.25
N LYS A 484 16.09 17.24 -12.44
CA LYS A 484 16.71 15.95 -12.05
C LYS A 484 18.05 15.74 -12.75
N ALA A 485 18.13 15.97 -14.06
CA ALA A 485 19.38 15.85 -14.81
C ALA A 485 20.45 16.83 -14.29
N HIS A 486 20.07 18.07 -13.97
CA HIS A 486 21.01 19.03 -13.38
C HIS A 486 21.54 18.54 -12.03
N ILE A 487 20.66 18.08 -11.14
CA ILE A 487 21.05 17.59 -9.80
C ILE A 487 21.91 16.33 -9.90
N LYS A 488 21.49 15.33 -10.68
CA LYS A 488 22.16 14.02 -10.77
C LYS A 488 23.42 14.06 -11.62
N ASP A 489 23.31 14.62 -12.83
CA ASP A 489 24.36 14.48 -13.85
C ASP A 489 25.35 15.64 -13.79
N THR A 490 24.87 16.88 -13.60
CA THR A 490 25.75 18.06 -13.51
C THR A 490 26.41 18.20 -12.14
N LEU A 491 25.65 18.03 -11.04
CA LEU A 491 26.17 18.18 -9.68
C LEU A 491 26.72 16.86 -9.10
N GLY A 492 26.49 15.72 -9.76
CA GLY A 492 26.97 14.42 -9.30
C GLY A 492 26.24 13.85 -8.08
N TYR A 493 25.06 14.38 -7.74
CA TYR A 493 24.30 13.94 -6.58
C TYR A 493 23.77 12.50 -6.77
N ARG A 494 24.01 11.62 -5.79
CA ARG A 494 23.66 10.19 -5.89
C ARG A 494 22.46 9.79 -5.04
N GLY A 495 21.99 10.64 -4.12
CA GLY A 495 20.83 10.41 -3.27
C GLY A 495 19.51 10.53 -4.01
N ILE A 496 18.38 10.46 -3.32
CA ILE A 496 17.04 10.42 -3.92
C ILE A 496 16.59 11.84 -4.31
N VAL A 497 15.97 11.97 -5.49
CA VAL A 497 15.38 13.23 -6.00
C VAL A 497 13.89 13.04 -6.30
N TRP A 498 13.05 13.95 -5.78
CA TRP A 498 11.64 14.05 -6.16
C TRP A 498 11.22 15.49 -6.46
N GLY A 499 10.03 15.64 -7.04
CA GLY A 499 9.45 16.90 -7.50
C GLY A 499 8.62 17.54 -6.41
N THR A 500 7.32 17.65 -6.67
CA THR A 500 6.29 18.17 -5.74
C THR A 500 5.29 17.07 -5.40
N ILE A 501 4.35 17.33 -4.49
CA ILE A 501 3.32 16.35 -4.16
C ILE A 501 2.33 16.07 -5.30
N ILE A 502 1.78 14.86 -5.29
CA ILE A 502 0.80 14.36 -6.27
C ILE A 502 -0.46 15.23 -6.36
N SER A 503 -0.86 15.87 -5.26
CA SER A 503 -2.00 16.80 -5.25
C SER A 503 -1.80 18.06 -6.11
N ASN A 504 -0.56 18.40 -6.48
CA ASN A 504 -0.22 19.61 -7.26
C ASN A 504 0.36 19.33 -8.65
N SER A 505 1.07 18.21 -8.85
CA SER A 505 1.63 17.80 -10.15
C SER A 505 1.35 16.32 -10.46
N PRO A 506 0.97 15.96 -11.71
CA PRO A 506 0.50 14.62 -12.05
C PRO A 506 1.60 13.56 -11.86
N PRO A 507 1.33 12.39 -11.24
CA PRO A 507 2.32 11.34 -11.08
C PRO A 507 2.96 10.85 -12.40
N ASN A 508 2.26 10.86 -13.55
CA ASN A 508 2.94 10.51 -14.82
C ASN A 508 3.93 11.60 -15.28
N ALA A 509 3.69 12.88 -14.98
CA ALA A 509 4.64 13.96 -15.27
C ALA A 509 5.92 13.83 -14.42
N GLN A 510 5.77 13.29 -13.20
CA GLN A 510 6.85 13.05 -12.25
C GLN A 510 7.52 11.67 -12.39
N SER A 511 7.13 10.88 -13.39
CA SER A 511 7.54 9.46 -13.54
C SER A 511 9.04 9.22 -13.75
N SER A 512 9.85 10.22 -14.06
CA SER A 512 11.31 10.04 -14.13
C SER A 512 11.99 10.14 -12.76
N LEU A 513 11.31 10.66 -11.74
CA LEU A 513 11.87 10.95 -10.42
C LEU A 513 12.02 9.68 -9.57
N ASP A 514 12.78 9.75 -8.47
CA ASP A 514 13.15 8.56 -7.69
C ASP A 514 12.05 8.14 -6.69
N ALA A 515 11.16 9.05 -6.30
CA ALA A 515 10.10 8.84 -5.32
C ALA A 515 8.89 9.75 -5.57
N MET A 516 7.78 9.47 -4.89
CA MET A 516 6.54 10.27 -4.94
C MET A 516 6.19 10.78 -3.54
N ASP A 517 5.62 11.98 -3.47
CA ASP A 517 5.32 12.64 -2.19
C ASP A 517 3.85 13.09 -2.09
N SER A 518 3.37 13.20 -0.86
CA SER A 518 1.99 13.53 -0.51
C SER A 518 1.94 14.28 0.81
N HIS A 519 1.17 15.37 0.87
CA HIS A 519 0.96 16.14 2.11
C HIS A 519 -0.49 16.16 2.53
N ALA A 520 -0.73 16.27 3.84
CA ALA A 520 -2.05 16.59 4.35
C ALA A 520 -2.03 17.07 5.80
N TYR A 521 -3.02 17.89 6.14
CA TYR A 521 -3.19 18.46 7.48
C TYR A 521 -4.59 18.20 8.00
N TRP A 522 -4.69 17.50 9.13
CA TRP A 522 -5.96 17.35 9.83
C TRP A 522 -6.24 18.59 10.67
N GLN A 523 -7.46 19.12 10.60
CA GLN A 523 -7.83 20.37 11.28
C GLN A 523 -6.98 21.57 10.86
N HIS A 524 -6.55 21.63 9.60
CA HIS A 524 -5.86 22.81 9.07
C HIS A 524 -6.66 24.08 9.37
N PRO A 525 -6.00 25.18 9.84
CA PRO A 525 -6.67 26.46 10.06
C PRO A 525 -7.33 26.98 8.79
N VAL A 526 -8.46 27.64 8.94
CA VAL A 526 -9.21 28.27 7.84
C VAL A 526 -9.40 29.75 8.15
N TRP A 527 -9.13 30.59 7.16
CA TRP A 527 -9.23 32.04 7.25
C TRP A 527 -10.44 32.57 6.47
N PRO A 528 -10.97 33.74 6.84
CA PRO A 528 -11.88 34.49 5.99
C PRO A 528 -11.23 34.85 4.64
N ALA A 529 -12.04 34.96 3.59
CA ALA A 529 -11.55 35.32 2.26
C ALA A 529 -10.75 36.65 2.28
N GLY A 530 -9.54 36.61 1.72
CA GLY A 530 -8.62 37.75 1.67
C GLY A 530 -7.82 38.01 2.95
N LYS A 531 -7.85 37.08 3.92
CA LYS A 531 -7.08 37.14 5.18
C LYS A 531 -6.18 35.92 5.37
N ASP A 532 -5.61 35.43 4.28
CA ASP A 532 -4.78 34.23 4.32
C ASP A 532 -3.64 34.42 5.33
N TRP A 533 -3.48 33.44 6.22
CA TRP A 533 -2.47 33.44 7.30
C TRP A 533 -2.59 34.56 8.35
N ASP A 534 -3.75 35.23 8.46
CA ASP A 534 -3.99 36.18 9.57
C ASP A 534 -3.80 35.46 10.93
N PRO A 535 -2.95 35.98 11.84
CA PRO A 535 -2.60 35.31 13.09
C PRO A 535 -3.71 35.40 14.16
N VAL A 536 -4.75 36.20 13.93
CA VAL A 536 -5.85 36.47 14.86
C VAL A 536 -7.18 35.92 14.36
N ASP A 537 -7.49 36.09 13.07
CA ASP A 537 -8.79 35.78 12.48
C ASP A 537 -8.75 34.47 11.67
N TRP A 538 -8.85 33.36 12.39
CA TRP A 538 -8.80 32.01 11.83
C TRP A 538 -9.62 31.06 12.71
N THR A 539 -10.05 29.93 12.14
CA THR A 539 -10.81 28.90 12.87
C THR A 539 -10.39 27.48 12.48
N ILE A 540 -10.69 26.52 13.35
CA ILE A 540 -10.61 25.08 13.11
C ILE A 540 -11.90 24.38 13.52
N SER A 541 -12.12 23.11 13.14
CA SER A 541 -13.30 22.37 13.63
C SER A 541 -13.10 21.74 15.01
N ASN A 542 -11.85 21.58 15.45
CA ASN A 542 -11.46 21.00 16.74
C ASN A 542 -12.08 19.62 17.00
N VAL A 543 -11.83 18.66 16.09
CA VAL A 543 -12.36 17.29 16.17
C VAL A 543 -11.27 16.23 16.02
N SER A 544 -11.45 15.10 16.72
CA SER A 544 -10.61 13.90 16.57
C SER A 544 -10.91 13.16 15.27
N MET A 545 -9.86 12.70 14.60
CA MET A 545 -9.92 11.95 13.35
C MET A 545 -10.64 10.61 13.49
N VAL A 546 -10.61 9.98 14.67
CA VAL A 546 -11.17 8.64 14.92
C VAL A 546 -12.68 8.53 14.62
N ASN A 547 -13.39 9.65 14.55
CA ASN A 547 -14.80 9.70 14.16
C ASN A 547 -15.03 9.80 12.65
N SER A 548 -13.98 9.83 11.83
CA SER A 548 -14.05 10.07 10.38
C SER A 548 -13.30 9.02 9.55
N PRO A 549 -13.64 7.71 9.64
CA PRO A 549 -12.88 6.63 9.00
C PRO A 549 -12.84 6.73 7.47
N SER A 550 -13.88 7.27 6.82
CA SER A 550 -13.97 7.41 5.36
C SER A 550 -13.56 8.79 4.82
N SER A 551 -13.51 9.81 5.69
CA SER A 551 -13.31 11.21 5.32
C SER A 551 -12.20 11.82 6.18
N ASN A 552 -10.99 11.28 6.06
CA ASN A 552 -9.81 11.78 6.73
C ASN A 552 -8.63 11.91 5.76
N THR A 553 -7.59 12.57 6.23
CA THR A 553 -6.39 12.88 5.43
C THR A 553 -5.54 11.65 5.14
N LEU A 554 -5.53 10.64 6.01
CA LEU A 554 -4.72 9.42 5.81
C LEU A 554 -5.25 8.57 4.65
N THR A 555 -6.59 8.43 4.53
CA THR A 555 -7.20 7.74 3.39
C THR A 555 -7.07 8.53 2.09
N GLY A 556 -6.95 9.86 2.17
CA GLY A 556 -6.56 10.73 1.06
C GLY A 556 -5.17 10.37 0.54
N ILE A 557 -4.16 10.46 1.41
CA ILE A 557 -2.76 10.17 1.10
C ILE A 557 -2.59 8.76 0.53
N ALA A 558 -3.18 7.74 1.16
CA ALA A 558 -3.02 6.36 0.70
C ALA A 558 -3.44 6.15 -0.77
N ARG A 559 -4.46 6.87 -1.25
CA ARG A 559 -4.94 6.79 -2.64
C ARG A 559 -4.05 7.50 -3.66
N GLN A 560 -2.96 8.12 -3.20
CA GLN A 560 -1.92 8.74 -4.04
C GLN A 560 -0.71 7.82 -4.23
N ARG A 561 -0.59 6.70 -3.50
CA ARG A 561 0.56 5.79 -3.59
C ARG A 561 0.73 5.25 -5.00
N VAL A 562 1.97 5.28 -5.51
CA VAL A 562 2.34 4.73 -6.82
C VAL A 562 3.11 3.43 -6.64
N GLU A 563 2.69 2.37 -7.33
CA GLU A 563 3.35 1.06 -7.31
C GLU A 563 4.78 1.13 -7.86
N GLY A 564 5.71 0.41 -7.22
CA GLY A 564 7.12 0.36 -7.63
C GLY A 564 7.92 1.63 -7.29
N ARG A 565 7.36 2.56 -6.51
CA ARG A 565 8.05 3.78 -6.06
C ARG A 565 7.93 3.97 -4.55
N PRO A 566 8.98 4.51 -3.90
CA PRO A 566 8.87 4.94 -2.52
C PRO A 566 7.77 5.98 -2.37
N HIS A 567 6.92 5.79 -1.36
CA HIS A 567 5.89 6.74 -1.02
C HIS A 567 6.33 7.56 0.20
N ASN A 568 6.53 8.85 -0.05
CA ASN A 568 6.84 9.83 0.97
C ASN A 568 5.58 10.53 1.45
N VAL A 569 5.60 10.86 2.74
CA VAL A 569 4.69 11.83 3.34
C VAL A 569 5.54 12.84 4.07
N THR A 570 6.10 13.82 3.35
CA THR A 570 7.07 14.72 3.97
C THR A 570 6.46 15.90 4.72
N GLU A 571 5.14 16.10 4.64
CA GLU A 571 4.39 17.01 5.52
C GLU A 571 3.07 16.38 5.98
N TYR A 572 3.01 16.07 7.28
CA TYR A 572 1.78 15.60 7.91
C TYR A 572 1.63 16.15 9.32
N GLN A 573 0.44 16.63 9.68
CA GLN A 573 0.16 17.02 11.07
C GLN A 573 -1.33 17.18 11.42
N HIS A 574 -1.67 17.19 12.71
CA HIS A 574 -2.97 17.67 13.21
C HIS A 574 -2.83 19.01 13.92
N ALA A 575 -3.25 20.09 13.25
CA ALA A 575 -2.86 21.46 13.58
C ALA A 575 -3.29 21.84 15.00
N SER A 576 -2.36 22.49 15.72
CA SER A 576 -2.58 23.16 16.98
C SER A 576 -3.35 24.48 16.76
N PRO A 577 -4.16 24.95 17.72
CA PRO A 577 -4.60 24.21 18.89
C PRO A 577 -5.68 23.21 18.48
N ASN A 578 -5.48 21.91 18.69
CA ASN A 578 -6.52 20.90 18.57
C ASN A 578 -6.39 20.02 19.81
N THR A 579 -7.45 19.92 20.60
CA THR A 579 -7.38 19.23 21.90
C THR A 579 -7.22 17.72 21.78
N TYR A 580 -7.32 17.18 20.56
CA TYR A 580 -7.12 15.77 20.23
C TYR A 580 -5.79 15.51 19.52
N ALA A 581 -4.95 16.53 19.30
CA ALA A 581 -3.80 16.44 18.41
C ALA A 581 -2.70 15.46 18.86
N SER A 582 -2.75 14.96 20.10
CA SER A 582 -1.84 13.90 20.55
C SER A 582 -2.03 12.56 19.81
N GLU A 583 -3.14 12.37 19.06
CA GLU A 583 -3.33 11.17 18.22
C GLU A 583 -2.45 11.14 16.96
N THR A 584 -1.94 12.29 16.49
CA THR A 584 -1.23 12.40 15.21
C THR A 584 -0.13 11.34 15.05
N PRO A 585 0.84 11.20 15.99
CA PRO A 585 1.97 10.33 15.77
C PRO A 585 1.56 8.85 15.68
N LEU A 586 0.62 8.43 16.52
CA LEU A 586 0.19 7.03 16.56
C LEU A 586 -0.66 6.65 15.35
N LEU A 587 -1.65 7.48 14.98
CA LEU A 587 -2.51 7.21 13.83
C LEU A 587 -1.70 7.20 12.54
N ALA A 588 -0.86 8.22 12.34
CA ALA A 588 -0.06 8.31 11.12
C ALA A 588 0.97 7.18 11.01
N ALA A 589 1.67 6.83 12.10
CA ALA A 589 2.67 5.77 12.08
C ALA A 589 2.04 4.38 11.86
N ALA A 590 0.95 4.05 12.56
CA ALA A 590 0.27 2.77 12.39
C ALA A 590 -0.34 2.64 10.99
N PHE A 591 -1.00 3.70 10.49
CA PHE A 591 -1.62 3.68 9.18
C PHE A 591 -0.59 3.67 8.05
N GLY A 592 0.48 4.48 8.16
CA GLY A 592 1.57 4.49 7.19
C GLY A 592 2.34 3.18 7.14
N ALA A 593 2.52 2.50 8.28
CA ALA A 593 3.10 1.16 8.33
C ALA A 593 2.21 0.13 7.64
N LEU A 594 0.89 0.15 7.90
CA LEU A 594 -0.09 -0.70 7.24
C LEU A 594 -0.11 -0.48 5.72
N GLN A 595 -0.05 0.77 5.28
CA GLN A 595 0.00 1.14 3.86
C GLN A 595 1.40 0.99 3.23
N ASP A 596 2.37 0.54 4.00
CA ASP A 596 3.75 0.27 3.58
C ASP A 596 4.47 1.49 3.00
N TRP A 597 4.27 2.65 3.61
CA TRP A 597 4.96 3.89 3.27
C TRP A 597 6.44 3.82 3.66
N ASP A 598 7.27 4.58 2.95
CA ASP A 598 8.71 4.60 3.14
C ASP A 598 9.16 5.80 3.99
N SER A 599 8.36 6.87 4.03
CA SER A 599 8.62 8.01 4.89
C SER A 599 7.35 8.69 5.44
N LEU A 600 7.44 9.23 6.65
CA LEU A 600 6.38 9.96 7.35
C LEU A 600 6.99 11.08 8.21
N TRP A 601 6.83 12.34 7.81
CA TRP A 601 7.52 13.47 8.43
C TRP A 601 6.54 14.48 9.00
N MET A 602 6.77 14.87 10.26
CA MET A 602 5.87 15.75 10.99
C MET A 602 6.17 17.20 10.65
N PHE A 603 5.14 17.95 10.24
CA PHE A 603 5.24 19.39 9.98
C PHE A 603 4.67 20.19 11.16
N ALA A 604 5.43 20.98 11.91
CA ALA A 604 6.84 21.31 11.82
C ALA A 604 7.49 21.36 13.23
N TYR A 605 8.81 21.49 13.28
CA TYR A 605 9.63 21.48 14.50
C TYR A 605 10.47 22.75 14.57
N ASP A 606 10.24 23.56 15.59
CA ASP A 606 11.02 24.77 15.84
C ASP A 606 12.33 24.45 16.58
N THR A 607 13.42 25.11 16.18
CA THR A 607 14.72 24.99 16.85
C THR A 607 14.95 26.12 17.88
N ASN A 608 13.89 26.60 18.51
CA ASN A 608 13.96 27.56 19.60
C ASN A 608 14.10 26.84 20.96
N THR A 609 14.33 27.61 22.03
CA THR A 609 14.50 27.06 23.38
C THR A 609 13.21 27.10 24.23
N ASP A 610 12.13 27.66 23.69
CA ASP A 610 10.88 27.86 24.40
C ASP A 610 10.07 26.56 24.37
N ALA A 611 9.83 26.00 25.55
CA ALA A 611 9.09 24.74 25.66
C ALA A 611 7.58 25.02 25.79
N ALA A 612 6.99 25.60 24.75
CA ALA A 612 5.57 25.90 24.59
C ALA A 612 5.14 25.74 23.13
N VAL A 613 3.85 25.48 22.89
CA VAL A 613 3.31 25.43 21.52
C VAL A 613 3.26 26.85 20.95
N SER A 614 4.12 27.15 19.97
CA SER A 614 4.34 28.51 19.44
C SER A 614 3.46 28.86 18.23
N GLY A 615 2.89 27.87 17.56
CA GLY A 615 2.13 28.06 16.33
C GLY A 615 1.34 26.83 15.89
N PHE A 616 0.64 26.95 14.75
CA PHE A 616 -0.29 25.93 14.26
C PHE A 616 0.35 24.56 14.09
N PHE A 617 1.57 24.53 13.58
CA PHE A 617 2.21 23.29 13.20
C PHE A 617 3.26 22.82 14.19
N ASP A 618 3.53 23.58 15.25
CA ASP A 618 4.58 23.24 16.21
C ASP A 618 4.35 21.86 16.86
N HIS A 619 5.26 20.95 16.52
CA HIS A 619 5.36 19.60 17.03
C HIS A 619 6.33 19.52 18.21
N GLY A 620 7.41 20.32 18.19
CA GLY A 620 8.49 20.30 19.17
C GLY A 620 8.08 20.83 20.54
N GLY A 621 7.23 21.86 20.57
CA GLY A 621 6.65 22.42 21.80
C GLY A 621 5.50 21.60 22.37
N HIS A 622 4.92 20.65 21.62
CA HIS A 622 3.75 19.89 22.04
C HIS A 622 4.14 18.58 22.76
N SER A 623 4.18 18.61 24.10
CA SER A 623 4.54 17.45 24.95
C SER A 623 3.82 16.16 24.57
N GLY A 624 2.49 16.20 24.37
CA GLY A 624 1.69 15.02 23.99
C GLY A 624 2.07 14.37 22.65
N LYS A 625 2.42 15.17 21.63
CA LYS A 625 2.90 14.67 20.33
C LYS A 625 4.30 14.08 20.47
N MET A 626 5.21 14.78 21.15
CA MET A 626 6.59 14.34 21.36
C MET A 626 6.70 13.01 22.13
N VAL A 627 5.94 12.80 23.21
CA VAL A 627 6.00 11.52 23.94
C VAL A 627 5.44 10.35 23.11
N ASN A 628 4.36 10.58 22.36
CA ASN A 628 3.79 9.57 21.46
C ASN A 628 4.72 9.24 20.27
N GLN A 629 5.70 10.10 19.98
CA GLN A 629 6.70 9.84 18.93
C GLN A 629 7.56 8.60 19.22
N LEU A 630 7.82 8.29 20.49
CA LEU A 630 8.53 7.06 20.88
C LEU A 630 7.79 5.80 20.39
N LEU A 631 6.47 5.80 20.55
CA LEU A 631 5.62 4.72 20.07
C LEU A 631 5.50 4.75 18.54
N ALA A 632 5.39 5.94 17.93
CA ALA A 632 5.39 6.10 16.47
C ALA A 632 6.65 5.49 15.81
N ALA A 633 7.83 5.68 16.42
CA ALA A 633 9.07 5.06 15.97
C ALA A 633 9.01 3.52 16.00
N THR A 634 8.41 2.94 17.05
CA THR A 634 8.22 1.48 17.14
C THR A 634 7.24 0.96 16.08
N LEU A 635 6.13 1.66 15.88
CA LEU A 635 5.08 1.29 14.92
C LEU A 635 5.60 1.32 13.48
N PHE A 636 6.24 2.43 13.10
CA PHE A 636 6.61 2.67 11.70
C PHE A 636 8.02 2.20 11.35
N ARG A 637 9.04 2.67 12.08
CA ARG A 637 10.45 2.42 11.72
C ARG A 637 10.90 1.01 12.05
N ARG A 638 10.57 0.52 13.25
CA ARG A 638 10.84 -0.87 13.63
C ARG A 638 9.89 -1.85 12.93
N GLY A 639 8.74 -1.36 12.50
CA GLY A 639 7.74 -2.14 11.75
C GLY A 639 6.91 -3.05 12.65
N ASP A 640 6.56 -2.59 13.86
CA ASP A 640 5.69 -3.36 14.75
C ASP A 640 4.31 -3.61 14.11
N VAL A 641 3.78 -2.63 13.36
CA VAL A 641 2.62 -2.85 12.48
C VAL A 641 3.12 -3.34 11.13
N ALA A 642 2.65 -4.51 10.73
CA ALA A 642 2.95 -5.10 9.44
C ALA A 642 2.20 -4.38 8.30
N PRO A 643 2.81 -4.26 7.11
CA PRO A 643 2.09 -3.97 5.88
C PRO A 643 0.87 -4.87 5.70
N ALA A 644 -0.22 -4.34 5.14
CA ALA A 644 -1.41 -5.16 4.88
C ALA A 644 -1.08 -6.31 3.91
N ASN A 645 -1.66 -7.48 4.15
CA ASN A 645 -1.42 -8.69 3.37
C ASN A 645 -1.90 -8.54 1.92
N LEU A 646 -3.06 -7.90 1.73
CA LEU A 646 -3.65 -7.63 0.42
C LEU A 646 -3.24 -6.24 -0.10
N SER A 647 -3.11 -6.14 -1.42
CA SER A 647 -2.86 -4.89 -2.14
C SER A 647 -3.77 -4.78 -3.36
N TYR A 648 -4.44 -3.65 -3.52
CA TYR A 648 -5.30 -3.34 -4.67
C TYR A 648 -4.70 -2.22 -5.51
N THR A 649 -4.27 -2.56 -6.73
CA THR A 649 -3.66 -1.61 -7.69
C THR A 649 -4.64 -1.30 -8.81
N LEU A 650 -4.82 -0.01 -9.14
CA LEU A 650 -5.57 0.44 -10.33
C LEU A 650 -4.63 0.99 -11.42
N PRO A 651 -4.91 0.71 -12.70
CA PRO A 651 -4.16 1.31 -13.80
C PRO A 651 -4.49 2.79 -13.90
N PHE A 652 -3.45 3.62 -14.03
CA PHE A 652 -3.52 5.06 -14.17
C PHE A 652 -2.61 5.55 -15.29
N THR A 653 -2.96 5.13 -16.51
CA THR A 653 -2.28 5.53 -17.75
C THR A 653 -2.34 7.05 -17.94
N PRO A 654 -1.41 7.65 -18.71
CA PRO A 654 -1.46 9.08 -19.01
C PRO A 654 -2.81 9.56 -19.57
N ALA A 655 -3.47 8.74 -20.40
CA ALA A 655 -4.79 9.07 -20.94
C ALA A 655 -5.89 9.09 -19.87
N GLN A 656 -5.89 8.11 -18.94
CA GLN A 656 -6.84 8.07 -17.83
C GLN A 656 -6.62 9.24 -16.87
N GLU A 657 -5.37 9.60 -16.59
CA GLU A 657 -5.03 10.72 -15.72
C GLU A 657 -5.45 12.07 -16.31
N VAL A 658 -5.23 12.29 -17.61
CA VAL A 658 -5.73 13.49 -18.31
C VAL A 658 -7.25 13.58 -18.24
N GLU A 659 -7.96 12.47 -18.44
CA GLU A 659 -9.44 12.45 -18.32
C GLU A 659 -9.91 12.66 -16.88
N ALA A 660 -9.22 12.10 -15.89
CA ALA A 660 -9.52 12.30 -14.48
C ALA A 660 -9.38 13.78 -14.08
N ALA A 661 -8.28 14.42 -14.48
CA ALA A 661 -8.05 15.85 -14.29
C ALA A 661 -9.11 16.70 -15.01
N ARG A 662 -9.38 16.40 -16.29
CA ARG A 662 -10.39 17.15 -17.07
C ARG A 662 -11.79 17.05 -16.49
N ALA A 663 -12.20 15.86 -16.04
CA ALA A 663 -13.58 15.61 -15.61
C ALA A 663 -13.83 16.02 -14.16
N SER A 664 -12.83 15.94 -13.28
CA SER A 664 -13.02 16.04 -11.83
C SER A 664 -11.81 16.59 -11.05
N GLY A 665 -10.78 17.07 -11.76
CA GLY A 665 -9.61 17.68 -11.15
C GLY A 665 -9.92 19.08 -10.59
N ALA A 666 -9.16 19.46 -9.57
CA ALA A 666 -9.20 20.79 -8.95
C ALA A 666 -7.82 21.15 -8.39
N ALA A 667 -7.64 22.42 -8.02
CA ALA A 667 -6.48 22.83 -7.23
C ALA A 667 -6.38 21.96 -5.96
N TRP A 668 -5.17 21.49 -5.64
CA TRP A 668 -4.89 20.57 -4.53
C TRP A 668 -5.56 19.18 -4.61
N SER A 669 -6.15 18.83 -5.75
CA SER A 669 -6.76 17.52 -6.00
C SER A 669 -6.81 17.27 -7.50
N ILE A 670 -5.64 17.30 -8.15
CA ILE A 670 -5.54 17.26 -9.61
C ILE A 670 -6.04 15.93 -10.18
N ALA A 671 -5.46 14.81 -9.76
CA ALA A 671 -5.70 13.48 -10.31
C ALA A 671 -5.05 12.41 -9.39
N ASP A 672 -5.84 11.56 -8.74
CA ASP A 672 -5.37 10.45 -7.91
C ASP A 672 -6.38 9.30 -7.91
N GLY A 673 -6.14 8.26 -7.08
CA GLY A 673 -7.03 7.10 -6.99
C GLY A 673 -8.49 7.43 -6.63
N SER A 674 -8.75 8.57 -5.96
CA SER A 674 -10.12 9.00 -5.66
C SER A 674 -10.92 9.34 -6.93
N LYS A 675 -10.24 9.82 -7.98
CA LYS A 675 -10.86 10.24 -9.24
C LYS A 675 -11.23 9.07 -10.15
N ILE A 676 -10.63 7.90 -9.90
CA ILE A 676 -10.88 6.66 -10.65
C ILE A 676 -11.58 5.60 -9.79
N GLY A 677 -12.16 6.00 -8.66
CA GLY A 677 -13.09 5.18 -7.88
C GLY A 677 -12.48 4.31 -6.78
N MET A 678 -11.20 4.49 -6.40
CA MET A 678 -10.61 3.78 -5.28
C MET A 678 -11.32 4.14 -3.95
N PRO A 679 -11.94 3.17 -3.25
CA PRO A 679 -12.69 3.47 -2.03
C PRO A 679 -11.79 3.91 -0.87
N ALA A 680 -12.13 5.00 -0.19
CA ALA A 680 -11.37 5.50 0.95
C ALA A 680 -11.28 4.48 2.10
N LEU A 681 -12.39 3.80 2.44
CA LEU A 681 -12.42 2.82 3.54
C LEU A 681 -11.56 1.58 3.27
N MET A 682 -11.30 1.23 2.00
CA MET A 682 -10.42 0.11 1.65
C MET A 682 -9.02 0.28 2.26
N THR A 683 -8.54 1.53 2.31
CA THR A 683 -7.21 1.88 2.83
C THR A 683 -7.04 1.64 4.34
N SER A 684 -8.15 1.43 5.08
CA SER A 684 -8.08 1.04 6.49
C SER A 684 -7.91 -0.47 6.69
N GLN A 685 -8.08 -1.26 5.63
CA GLN A 685 -8.06 -2.73 5.69
C GLN A 685 -6.93 -3.37 4.89
N SER A 686 -6.61 -2.79 3.73
CA SER A 686 -5.64 -3.31 2.77
C SER A 686 -4.82 -2.19 2.14
N ARG A 687 -3.68 -2.53 1.52
CA ARG A 687 -2.87 -1.57 0.75
C ARG A 687 -3.58 -1.19 -0.53
N VAL A 688 -3.39 0.05 -0.97
CA VAL A 688 -3.85 0.51 -2.28
C VAL A 688 -2.71 1.17 -3.06
N ALA A 689 -2.80 1.15 -4.39
CA ALA A 689 -1.80 1.77 -5.24
C ALA A 689 -2.36 2.16 -6.62
N LEU A 690 -1.61 3.02 -7.29
CA LEU A 690 -1.76 3.35 -8.71
C LEU A 690 -0.58 2.75 -9.48
N SER A 691 -0.86 2.06 -10.59
CA SER A 691 0.16 1.72 -11.59
C SER A 691 0.17 2.81 -12.64
N ILE A 692 1.32 3.43 -12.92
CA ILE A 692 1.44 4.55 -13.85
C ILE A 692 2.23 4.17 -15.11
N GLY A 693 2.18 5.01 -16.13
CA GLY A 693 2.87 4.81 -17.41
C GLY A 693 1.99 4.18 -18.49
N ALA A 694 2.54 4.08 -19.71
CA ALA A 694 1.81 3.57 -20.87
C ALA A 694 1.42 2.09 -20.74
N THR A 695 2.16 1.32 -19.94
CA THR A 695 1.93 -0.09 -19.66
C THR A 695 1.34 -0.33 -18.26
N ALA A 696 0.66 0.67 -17.69
CA ALA A 696 0.03 0.55 -16.37
C ALA A 696 -0.93 -0.66 -16.30
N THR A 697 -0.80 -1.45 -15.24
CA THR A 697 -1.60 -2.66 -15.01
C THR A 697 -2.36 -2.58 -13.69
N GLY A 698 -3.40 -3.40 -13.51
CA GLY A 698 -4.15 -3.45 -12.27
C GLY A 698 -5.53 -4.05 -12.46
N LEU A 699 -6.40 -3.86 -11.48
CA LEU A 699 -7.79 -4.32 -11.57
C LEU A 699 -8.53 -3.58 -12.68
N ALA A 700 -9.35 -4.30 -13.43
CA ALA A 700 -10.18 -3.72 -14.48
C ALA A 700 -11.26 -2.76 -13.92
N SER A 701 -11.67 -2.97 -12.67
CA SER A 701 -12.65 -2.15 -11.95
C SER A 701 -12.21 -1.92 -10.50
N PRO A 702 -12.60 -0.80 -9.88
CA PRO A 702 -12.35 -0.55 -8.46
C PRO A 702 -12.94 -1.66 -7.58
N PRO A 703 -12.29 -1.99 -6.45
CA PRO A 703 -12.83 -2.94 -5.51
C PRO A 703 -14.09 -2.38 -4.83
N ALA A 704 -14.94 -3.27 -4.29
CA ALA A 704 -16.14 -2.85 -3.58
C ALA A 704 -15.80 -2.07 -2.31
N THR A 705 -16.57 -1.02 -2.02
CA THR A 705 -16.42 -0.23 -0.79
C THR A 705 -16.77 -1.08 0.44
N PRO A 706 -15.89 -1.19 1.44
CA PRO A 706 -16.22 -1.83 2.71
C PRO A 706 -17.45 -1.20 3.37
N THR A 707 -18.29 -2.03 3.99
CA THR A 707 -19.52 -1.61 4.68
C THR A 707 -19.45 -1.93 6.17
N GLY A 708 -20.27 -1.26 6.98
CA GLY A 708 -20.32 -1.44 8.44
C GLY A 708 -19.68 -0.29 9.21
N SER A 709 -19.46 -0.51 10.50
CA SER A 709 -18.94 0.48 11.46
C SER A 709 -17.64 0.05 12.14
N VAL A 710 -17.07 -1.10 11.72
CA VAL A 710 -15.84 -1.66 12.24
C VAL A 710 -14.98 -2.09 11.06
N PHE A 711 -13.79 -1.52 10.95
CA PHE A 711 -12.84 -1.80 9.88
C PHE A 711 -11.57 -2.37 10.51
N THR A 712 -11.26 -3.62 10.20
CA THR A 712 -10.05 -4.29 10.71
C THR A 712 -9.12 -4.55 9.54
N ALA A 713 -7.85 -4.21 9.72
CA ALA A 713 -6.77 -4.59 8.81
C ALA A 713 -6.78 -6.10 8.57
N ASP A 714 -6.43 -6.52 7.36
CA ASP A 714 -6.30 -7.94 7.02
C ASP A 714 -5.17 -8.66 7.79
N THR A 715 -4.31 -7.90 8.46
CA THR A 715 -3.32 -8.40 9.44
C THR A 715 -3.93 -8.66 10.81
N GLY A 716 -5.08 -8.05 11.13
CA GLY A 716 -5.69 -8.05 12.46
C GLY A 716 -5.06 -7.05 13.45
N GLU A 717 -3.99 -6.36 13.08
CA GLU A 717 -3.18 -5.54 14.00
C GLU A 717 -3.72 -4.12 14.20
N LEU A 718 -4.47 -3.59 13.23
CA LEU A 718 -5.13 -2.28 13.31
C LEU A 718 -6.64 -2.45 13.17
N ARG A 719 -7.39 -1.84 14.08
CA ARG A 719 -8.86 -1.86 14.05
C ARG A 719 -9.40 -0.47 14.31
N TRP A 720 -10.29 -0.01 13.44
CA TRP A 720 -11.03 1.24 13.55
C TRP A 720 -12.50 0.94 13.86
N ASP A 721 -12.99 1.37 15.01
CA ASP A 721 -14.33 1.06 15.52
C ASP A 721 -15.13 2.34 15.75
N THR A 722 -16.14 2.57 14.92
CA THR A 722 -17.11 3.66 15.03
C THR A 722 -18.52 3.13 15.31
N SER A 723 -18.64 1.96 15.94
CA SER A 723 -19.93 1.34 16.28
C SER A 723 -20.76 2.19 17.26
N VAL A 724 -20.09 3.01 18.07
CA VAL A 724 -20.73 4.00 18.95
C VAL A 724 -20.61 5.38 18.32
N ALA A 725 -21.74 6.01 18.04
CA ALA A 725 -21.81 7.31 17.38
C ALA A 725 -20.96 8.37 18.13
N ASN A 726 -20.11 9.08 17.38
CA ASN A 726 -19.20 10.12 17.87
C ASN A 726 -18.20 9.67 18.96
N LYS A 727 -18.05 8.35 19.16
CA LYS A 727 -17.15 7.75 20.15
C LYS A 727 -16.22 6.72 19.49
N GLY A 728 -15.70 7.08 18.32
CA GLY A 728 -14.76 6.29 17.55
C GLY A 728 -13.50 5.95 18.33
N VAL A 729 -12.95 4.77 18.10
CA VAL A 729 -11.69 4.30 18.69
C VAL A 729 -10.88 3.53 17.66
N VAL A 730 -9.58 3.77 17.64
CA VAL A 730 -8.61 2.97 16.90
C VAL A 730 -7.76 2.18 17.89
N THR A 731 -7.60 0.88 17.65
CA THR A 731 -6.74 0.01 18.47
C THR A 731 -5.61 -0.57 17.63
N VAL A 732 -4.42 -0.62 18.21
CA VAL A 732 -3.25 -1.33 17.69
C VAL A 732 -2.97 -2.55 18.57
N ASN A 733 -2.86 -3.72 17.95
CA ASN A 733 -2.62 -4.98 18.63
C ASN A 733 -1.56 -5.81 17.89
N THR A 734 -0.28 -5.50 18.16
CA THR A 734 0.88 -6.23 17.63
C THR A 734 1.55 -7.02 18.77
N PRO A 735 2.44 -7.99 18.52
CA PRO A 735 3.14 -8.70 19.59
C PRO A 735 3.88 -7.76 20.57
N ARG A 736 4.53 -6.71 20.04
CA ARG A 736 5.39 -5.79 20.82
C ARG A 736 4.70 -4.51 21.28
N THR A 737 3.67 -4.06 20.58
CA THR A 737 3.01 -2.76 20.80
C THR A 737 1.50 -2.89 20.87
N LYS A 738 0.92 -2.34 21.96
CA LYS A 738 -0.52 -2.26 22.18
C LYS A 738 -0.90 -0.79 22.32
N ALA A 739 -1.96 -0.34 21.66
CA ALA A 739 -2.44 1.03 21.81
C ALA A 739 -3.96 1.15 21.63
N VAL A 740 -4.52 2.16 22.29
CA VAL A 740 -5.91 2.61 22.12
C VAL A 740 -5.90 4.13 21.93
N ILE A 741 -6.58 4.61 20.91
CA ILE A 741 -6.63 6.01 20.49
C ILE A 741 -8.10 6.39 20.28
N GLY A 742 -8.59 7.44 20.93
CA GLY A 742 -9.94 7.95 20.68
C GLY A 742 -10.77 8.09 21.94
N PHE A 743 -12.09 7.90 21.79
CA PHE A 743 -13.05 8.06 22.89
C PHE A 743 -13.17 6.79 23.73
N THR A 744 -12.37 6.71 24.78
CA THR A 744 -12.09 5.47 25.52
C THR A 744 -12.69 5.41 26.91
N ALA A 745 -13.22 6.53 27.45
CA ALA A 745 -13.71 6.57 28.82
C ALA A 745 -14.81 5.52 29.08
N GLY A 746 -14.69 4.83 30.21
CA GLY A 746 -15.66 3.81 30.64
C GLY A 746 -15.62 2.51 29.82
N ARG A 747 -14.62 2.32 28.95
CA ARG A 747 -14.43 1.13 28.11
C ARG A 747 -13.18 0.37 28.54
N SER A 748 -13.12 -0.90 28.16
CA SER A 748 -11.96 -1.78 28.40
C SER A 748 -11.60 -2.47 27.09
N PHE A 749 -10.31 -2.52 26.79
CA PHE A 749 -9.78 -3.04 25.53
C PHE A 749 -8.77 -4.15 25.83
N ASP A 750 -9.11 -5.39 25.47
CA ASP A 750 -8.21 -6.53 25.53
C ASP A 750 -7.47 -6.68 24.20
N LEU A 751 -6.16 -6.44 24.22
CA LEU A 751 -5.29 -6.43 23.06
C LEU A 751 -4.29 -7.60 23.14
N GLY A 752 -4.84 -8.82 23.13
CA GLY A 752 -4.03 -10.05 23.24
C GLY A 752 -3.51 -10.29 24.66
N GLY A 753 -4.40 -10.20 25.65
CA GLY A 753 -4.10 -10.45 27.07
C GLY A 753 -3.62 -9.21 27.84
N VAL A 754 -3.16 -8.17 27.13
CA VAL A 754 -2.93 -6.85 27.72
C VAL A 754 -4.23 -6.06 27.69
N VAL A 755 -4.76 -5.74 28.87
CA VAL A 755 -6.00 -4.98 29.01
C VAL A 755 -5.69 -3.53 29.35
N ILE A 756 -6.21 -2.62 28.55
CA ILE A 756 -6.16 -1.17 28.79
C ILE A 756 -7.59 -0.72 29.13
N ALA A 757 -7.79 -0.22 30.35
CA ALA A 757 -9.08 0.28 30.83
C ALA A 757 -8.97 1.76 31.23
N PRO A 758 -9.18 2.70 30.31
CA PRO A 758 -9.09 4.13 30.60
C PRO A 758 -10.18 4.61 31.57
N GLY A 759 -9.79 5.49 32.49
CA GLY A 759 -10.69 6.18 33.39
C GLY A 759 -11.39 7.38 32.73
N THR A 760 -12.02 8.22 33.54
CA THR A 760 -12.62 9.48 33.07
C THR A 760 -11.54 10.50 32.76
N THR A 761 -11.62 11.11 31.58
CA THR A 761 -10.79 12.24 31.14
C THR A 761 -11.68 13.47 30.89
N ARG A 762 -11.06 14.64 30.71
CA ARG A 762 -11.73 15.93 30.47
C ARG A 762 -12.66 15.90 29.25
N GLN A 763 -12.36 15.03 28.28
CA GLN A 763 -13.03 14.96 26.98
C GLN A 763 -13.54 13.55 26.62
N ASP A 764 -13.55 12.62 27.59
CA ASP A 764 -13.76 11.18 27.37
C ASP A 764 -12.83 10.54 26.34
N TRP A 765 -11.73 11.22 26.02
CA TRP A 765 -10.78 10.89 24.98
C TRP A 765 -9.38 10.73 25.57
N SER A 766 -8.59 9.80 25.04
CA SER A 766 -7.16 9.65 25.34
C SER A 766 -6.42 8.87 24.27
N THR A 767 -5.09 8.98 24.27
CA THR A 767 -4.20 7.97 23.70
C THR A 767 -3.54 7.21 24.85
N ILE A 768 -3.54 5.89 24.81
CA ILE A 768 -2.76 5.05 25.73
C ILE A 768 -2.10 3.97 24.91
N GLY A 769 -0.77 3.95 24.92
CA GLY A 769 0.02 2.96 24.21
C GLY A 769 1.20 2.46 25.02
N LEU A 770 1.63 1.24 24.74
CA LEU A 770 2.74 0.59 25.42
C LEU A 770 3.48 -0.31 24.44
N SER A 771 4.80 -0.12 24.38
CA SER A 771 5.70 -0.77 23.42
C SER A 771 6.88 -1.41 24.14
N LEU A 772 7.11 -2.70 23.88
CA LEU A 772 8.31 -3.40 24.31
C LEU A 772 9.52 -2.86 23.53
N LEU A 773 10.49 -2.28 24.22
CA LEU A 773 11.79 -1.93 23.65
C LEU A 773 12.77 -3.11 23.78
N GLU A 774 12.62 -3.89 24.85
CA GLU A 774 13.31 -5.16 25.07
C GLU A 774 12.27 -6.28 25.24
N GLY A 775 12.54 -7.45 24.65
CA GLY A 775 11.56 -8.54 24.55
C GLY A 775 10.62 -8.41 23.34
N TYR A 776 9.88 -9.49 23.06
CA TYR A 776 9.06 -9.62 21.85
C TYR A 776 7.54 -9.64 22.13
N GLN A 777 7.09 -10.20 23.24
CA GLN A 777 5.66 -10.30 23.55
C GLN A 777 5.43 -10.27 25.06
N PHE A 778 4.33 -9.64 25.49
CA PHE A 778 4.03 -9.35 26.90
C PHE A 778 3.74 -10.59 27.75
N ASP A 779 3.40 -11.74 27.15
CA ASP A 779 3.02 -12.99 27.83
C ASP A 779 4.15 -14.02 27.91
N GLN A 780 5.35 -13.70 27.39
CA GLN A 780 6.46 -14.64 27.42
C GLN A 780 7.11 -14.75 28.80
N ALA A 781 7.74 -15.90 29.05
CA ALA A 781 8.58 -16.12 30.23
C ALA A 781 9.92 -15.38 30.16
N GLY A 782 10.29 -14.77 29.04
CA GLY A 782 11.49 -13.93 28.95
C GLY A 782 11.37 -12.64 29.78
N ALA A 783 12.52 -12.03 30.08
CA ALA A 783 12.53 -10.67 30.58
C ALA A 783 12.16 -9.69 29.46
N ALA A 784 11.47 -8.59 29.81
CA ALA A 784 11.06 -7.58 28.87
C ALA A 784 11.02 -6.19 29.52
N ARG A 785 11.21 -5.13 28.73
CA ARG A 785 11.06 -3.74 29.17
C ARG A 785 10.22 -2.95 28.18
N ALA A 786 9.25 -2.23 28.70
CA ALA A 786 8.31 -1.43 27.92
C ALA A 786 8.33 0.04 28.34
N VAL A 787 8.11 0.91 27.37
CA VAL A 787 7.64 2.27 27.62
C VAL A 787 6.12 2.30 27.46
N LEU A 788 5.43 2.92 28.40
CA LEU A 788 4.01 3.22 28.32
C LEU A 788 3.82 4.73 28.24
N VAL A 789 2.98 5.19 27.33
CA VAL A 789 2.63 6.62 27.13
C VAL A 789 1.12 6.77 27.24
N ALA A 790 0.66 7.75 28.00
CA ALA A 790 -0.74 8.10 28.15
C ALA A 790 -0.92 9.61 28.02
N THR A 791 -1.74 10.07 27.07
CA THR A 791 -1.95 11.50 26.79
C THR A 791 -3.44 11.83 26.60
N GLY A 792 -3.82 13.04 26.98
CA GLY A 792 -5.17 13.60 26.84
C GLY A 792 -5.11 15.04 26.34
N ASP A 793 -5.94 15.90 26.93
CA ASP A 793 -5.99 17.34 26.66
C ASP A 793 -4.67 18.04 27.03
N GLN A 794 -4.35 19.13 26.34
CA GLN A 794 -3.13 19.93 26.56
C GLN A 794 -3.37 21.40 26.17
N GLU A 795 -2.75 22.32 26.91
CA GLU A 795 -2.66 23.74 26.53
C GLU A 795 -1.38 24.38 27.09
N ASN A 796 -0.99 25.54 26.55
CA ASN A 796 0.02 26.36 27.22
C ASN A 796 -0.59 27.08 28.44
N THR A 797 0.23 27.44 29.41
CA THR A 797 -0.22 28.27 30.54
C THR A 797 -0.77 29.61 30.03
N GLY A 798 -2.03 29.93 30.37
CA GLY A 798 -2.68 31.18 29.98
C GLY A 798 -3.29 31.18 28.57
N GLN A 799 -3.30 30.05 27.85
CA GLN A 799 -3.99 29.94 26.55
C GLN A 799 -5.48 30.26 26.70
N THR A 800 -6.06 31.02 25.77
CA THR A 800 -7.46 31.45 25.86
C THR A 800 -8.24 31.14 24.58
N TRP A 801 -9.19 30.22 24.69
CA TRP A 801 -10.16 29.91 23.64
C TRP A 801 -11.25 30.99 23.51
N ASN A 802 -11.77 31.17 22.31
CA ASN A 802 -13.06 31.82 22.11
C ASN A 802 -14.22 30.94 22.62
N THR A 803 -15.42 31.51 22.73
CA THR A 803 -16.59 30.80 23.27
C THR A 803 -16.96 29.53 22.48
N ALA A 804 -16.74 29.53 21.16
CA ALA A 804 -17.03 28.39 20.29
C ALA A 804 -15.97 27.28 20.36
N LYS A 805 -14.85 27.48 21.06
CA LYS A 805 -13.69 26.56 21.10
C LYS A 805 -13.18 26.16 19.71
N ASN A 806 -13.23 27.10 18.78
CA ASN A 806 -12.77 26.89 17.40
C ASN A 806 -11.62 27.84 17.01
N SER A 807 -11.18 28.71 17.92
CA SER A 807 -10.00 29.57 17.73
C SER A 807 -9.47 30.07 19.07
N ILE A 808 -8.16 30.32 19.14
CA ILE A 808 -7.53 31.08 20.23
C ILE A 808 -7.07 32.48 19.77
N GLY A 809 -7.24 32.80 18.48
CA GLY A 809 -6.61 33.97 17.86
C GLY A 809 -5.10 33.94 18.02
N ASN A 810 -4.51 35.01 18.54
CA ASN A 810 -3.08 35.07 18.86
C ASN A 810 -2.77 34.80 20.35
N ARG A 811 -3.73 34.25 21.12
CA ARG A 811 -3.61 34.05 22.58
C ARG A 811 -3.09 32.66 22.92
N TRP A 812 -1.89 32.36 22.42
CA TRP A 812 -1.21 31.07 22.59
C TRP A 812 -0.81 30.75 24.03
N GLY A 813 -0.72 31.74 24.93
CA GLY A 813 -0.18 31.53 26.28
C GLY A 813 1.34 31.41 26.27
N THR A 814 1.91 30.87 27.34
CA THR A 814 3.36 30.74 27.55
C THR A 814 3.73 29.39 28.18
N SER A 815 5.02 29.06 28.19
CA SER A 815 5.57 27.96 28.97
C SER A 815 5.28 28.15 30.48
N PRO A 816 5.10 27.08 31.28
CA PRO A 816 5.12 25.67 30.89
C PRO A 816 3.86 25.23 30.15
N VAL A 817 3.98 24.13 29.39
CA VAL A 817 2.84 23.39 28.85
C VAL A 817 2.13 22.65 29.99
N LEU A 818 0.80 22.72 29.98
CA LEU A 818 -0.10 22.02 30.89
C LEU A 818 -0.71 20.82 30.18
N VAL A 819 -0.66 19.66 30.82
CA VAL A 819 -1.12 18.39 30.24
C VAL A 819 -2.15 17.73 31.14
N GLU A 820 -3.03 16.93 30.54
CA GLU A 820 -3.93 16.07 31.28
C GLU A 820 -3.22 14.77 31.69
N VAL A 821 -3.22 14.49 33.01
CA VAL A 821 -2.78 13.20 33.53
C VAL A 821 -3.91 12.17 33.35
N VAL A 822 -3.73 11.24 32.41
CA VAL A 822 -4.76 10.25 32.08
C VAL A 822 -4.81 9.11 33.11
N PRO A 823 -5.93 8.93 33.85
CA PRO A 823 -6.11 7.76 34.71
C PRO A 823 -6.47 6.54 33.85
N ALA A 824 -5.87 5.38 34.16
CA ALA A 824 -6.23 4.11 33.53
C ALA A 824 -5.80 2.93 34.39
N THR A 825 -6.46 1.80 34.26
CA THR A 825 -5.99 0.52 34.80
C THR A 825 -5.39 -0.31 33.69
N ILE A 826 -4.16 -0.77 33.88
CA ILE A 826 -3.44 -1.63 32.94
C ILE A 826 -3.33 -3.02 33.56
N THR A 827 -3.65 -4.06 32.78
CA THR A 827 -3.45 -5.46 33.19
C THR A 827 -2.55 -6.15 32.18
N LEU A 828 -1.45 -6.75 32.63
CA LEU A 828 -0.51 -7.51 31.79
C LEU A 828 -0.72 -9.02 32.00
N PRO A 829 -0.54 -9.85 30.96
CA PRO A 829 -0.76 -11.30 31.00
C PRO A 829 0.38 -12.08 31.68
N VAL A 830 0.97 -11.53 32.74
CA VAL A 830 2.07 -12.12 33.52
C VAL A 830 1.82 -11.94 35.01
N ALA A 831 2.42 -12.79 35.85
CA ALA A 831 2.26 -12.69 37.30
C ALA A 831 2.74 -11.33 37.84
N ALA A 832 2.01 -10.77 38.81
CA ALA A 832 2.35 -9.49 39.45
C ALA A 832 3.76 -9.46 40.05
N THR A 833 4.25 -10.61 40.54
CA THR A 833 5.60 -10.76 41.11
C THR A 833 6.72 -10.55 40.10
N ARG A 834 6.44 -10.64 38.80
CA ARG A 834 7.42 -10.40 37.73
C ARG A 834 7.46 -8.95 37.28
N VAL A 835 6.51 -8.11 37.70
CA VAL A 835 6.32 -6.78 37.10
C VAL A 835 6.65 -5.68 38.09
N SER A 836 7.51 -4.76 37.66
CA SER A 836 7.77 -3.50 38.34
C SER A 836 7.46 -2.33 37.41
N VAL A 837 6.86 -1.28 37.94
CA VAL A 837 6.42 -0.11 37.16
C VAL A 837 6.87 1.17 37.86
N TRP A 838 7.29 2.17 37.08
CA TRP A 838 7.65 3.50 37.58
C TRP A 838 7.03 4.59 36.71
N SER A 839 6.48 5.65 37.32
CA SER A 839 6.28 6.92 36.61
C SER A 839 7.64 7.53 36.29
N LEU A 840 7.73 8.22 35.16
CA LEU A 840 8.95 8.87 34.73
C LEU A 840 8.82 10.40 34.78
N ASP A 841 9.93 11.09 35.03
CA ASP A 841 10.02 12.56 34.95
C ASP A 841 10.14 13.06 33.50
N GLU A 842 10.26 14.37 33.30
CA GLU A 842 10.34 15.03 32.00
C GLU A 842 11.58 14.61 31.18
N THR A 843 12.60 14.04 31.82
CA THR A 843 13.81 13.47 31.19
C THR A 843 13.73 11.95 31.00
N GLY A 844 12.62 11.33 31.41
CA GLY A 844 12.39 9.90 31.29
C GLY A 844 13.07 9.06 32.38
N GLN A 845 13.54 9.68 33.47
CA GLN A 845 14.11 8.97 34.60
C GLN A 845 13.03 8.53 35.57
N ARG A 846 13.27 7.42 36.28
CA ARG A 846 12.32 6.87 37.26
C ARG A 846 12.07 7.87 38.39
N LYS A 847 10.80 8.21 38.60
CA LYS A 847 10.34 9.19 39.60
C LYS A 847 9.67 8.51 40.79
N VAL A 848 8.56 7.80 40.58
CA VAL A 848 7.80 7.12 41.65
C VAL A 848 7.48 5.69 41.23
N ALA A 849 7.71 4.72 42.11
CA ALA A 849 7.28 3.34 41.89
C ALA A 849 5.75 3.26 41.95
N VAL A 850 5.14 2.59 40.97
CA VAL A 850 3.70 2.35 40.89
C VAL A 850 3.38 0.98 41.45
N SER A 851 2.44 0.90 42.39
CA SER A 851 2.04 -0.37 43.00
C SER A 851 1.41 -1.32 41.99
N VAL A 852 1.98 -2.52 41.87
CA VAL A 852 1.47 -3.63 41.07
C VAL A 852 0.78 -4.63 41.99
N ARG A 853 -0.42 -5.09 41.60
CA ARG A 853 -1.24 -6.05 42.35
C ARG A 853 -1.57 -7.27 41.50
N ASP A 854 -1.76 -8.41 42.15
CA ASP A 854 -2.28 -9.60 41.48
C ASP A 854 -3.78 -9.45 41.19
N ALA A 855 -4.17 -9.77 39.96
CA ALA A 855 -5.53 -9.80 39.48
C ALA A 855 -5.79 -11.12 38.74
N ALA A 856 -5.98 -12.18 39.52
CA ALA A 856 -6.18 -13.55 39.04
C ALA A 856 -4.96 -14.07 38.24
N GLY A 857 -3.76 -13.98 38.84
CA GLY A 857 -2.51 -14.43 38.22
C GLY A 857 -1.94 -13.46 37.17
N ARG A 858 -2.54 -12.28 37.02
CA ARG A 858 -2.11 -11.21 36.11
C ARG A 858 -1.66 -9.98 36.89
N ALA A 859 -0.67 -9.26 36.36
CA ALA A 859 -0.16 -8.04 36.94
C ALA A 859 -1.08 -6.87 36.59
N GLN A 860 -1.59 -6.16 37.58
CA GLN A 860 -2.44 -4.99 37.38
C GLN A 860 -1.89 -3.77 38.13
N PHE A 861 -1.97 -2.59 37.52
CA PHE A 861 -1.56 -1.33 38.12
C PHE A 861 -2.39 -0.16 37.57
N ASP A 862 -2.42 0.97 38.29
CA ASP A 862 -3.20 2.15 37.92
C ASP A 862 -2.28 3.33 37.57
N LEU A 863 -2.60 4.01 36.47
CA LEU A 863 -1.99 5.27 36.04
C LEU A 863 -2.65 6.47 36.72
N GLY A 864 -1.95 7.60 36.72
CA GLY A 864 -2.46 8.89 37.20
C GLY A 864 -2.55 9.05 38.71
N ARG A 865 -1.92 8.14 39.47
CA ARG A 865 -1.84 8.20 40.96
C ARG A 865 -0.43 8.49 41.50
N SER A 866 0.57 8.57 40.62
CA SER A 866 2.00 8.63 40.96
C SER A 866 2.66 9.97 40.58
N GLY A 867 1.88 11.05 40.67
CA GLY A 867 2.27 12.42 40.31
C GLY A 867 2.10 12.73 38.82
N THR A 868 2.40 13.97 38.44
CA THR A 868 2.33 14.46 37.06
C THR A 868 3.33 13.71 36.17
N THR A 869 2.82 12.99 35.17
CA THR A 869 3.62 12.32 34.13
C THR A 869 2.77 11.95 32.93
N LEU A 870 3.40 11.84 31.75
CA LEU A 870 2.80 11.29 30.53
C LEU A 870 3.29 9.87 30.20
N TRP A 871 4.31 9.37 30.91
CA TRP A 871 4.98 8.13 30.54
C TRP A 871 5.51 7.32 31.74
N TYR A 872 5.64 6.01 31.52
CA TYR A 872 5.98 5.03 32.54
C TYR A 872 6.98 4.02 31.97
N GLU A 873 7.86 3.51 32.83
CA GLU A 873 8.66 2.33 32.52
C GLU A 873 8.00 1.09 33.14
N ILE A 874 7.93 0.02 32.36
CA ILE A 874 7.50 -1.31 32.81
C ILE A 874 8.69 -2.26 32.65
N ALA A 875 9.11 -2.90 33.74
CA ALA A 875 10.06 -4.00 33.70
C ALA A 875 9.33 -5.31 34.04
N ILE A 876 9.52 -6.32 33.20
CA ILE A 876 9.01 -7.68 33.38
C ILE A 876 10.22 -8.58 33.55
N GLU A 877 10.38 -9.18 34.73
CA GLU A 877 11.44 -10.15 35.02
C GLU A 877 11.17 -11.47 34.30
N ALA A 878 12.21 -12.27 34.03
CA ALA A 878 12.04 -13.58 33.43
C ALA A 878 11.27 -14.52 34.38
N GLY A 879 10.27 -15.22 33.85
CA GLY A 879 9.58 -16.31 34.52
C GLY A 879 10.37 -17.62 34.41
N PRO A 880 9.96 -18.68 35.13
CA PRO A 880 10.58 -20.00 35.01
C PRO A 880 10.45 -20.53 33.58
N VAL A 881 11.58 -20.95 33.00
CA VAL A 881 11.67 -21.43 31.63
C VAL A 881 11.60 -22.95 31.54
N THR A 882 10.85 -23.47 30.56
CA THR A 882 10.81 -24.88 30.19
C THR A 882 10.95 -24.99 28.67
N ALA A 883 11.80 -25.92 28.21
CA ALA A 883 12.02 -26.14 26.78
C ALA A 883 10.72 -26.49 26.05
N ALA A 884 10.61 -26.06 24.80
CA ALA A 884 9.51 -26.43 23.95
C ALA A 884 9.41 -27.96 23.81
N ALA A 885 8.24 -28.51 24.03
CA ALA A 885 7.92 -29.91 23.88
C ALA A 885 6.58 -30.07 23.13
N ILE A 886 6.44 -31.19 22.42
CA ILE A 886 5.21 -31.53 21.68
C ILE A 886 4.37 -32.41 22.60
N ALA A 887 3.20 -31.92 22.98
CA ALA A 887 2.25 -32.61 23.83
C ALA A 887 1.39 -33.62 23.04
N SER A 888 1.12 -33.37 21.75
CA SER A 888 0.49 -34.33 20.86
C SER A 888 1.03 -34.19 19.43
N GLN A 889 1.49 -35.31 18.86
CA GLN A 889 1.96 -35.37 17.47
C GLN A 889 0.80 -35.20 16.46
N PRO A 890 1.09 -34.72 15.23
CA PRO A 890 0.11 -34.76 14.15
C PRO A 890 -0.28 -36.20 13.77
N ALA A 891 -1.43 -36.34 13.12
CA ALA A 891 -1.81 -37.61 12.51
C ALA A 891 -0.74 -38.04 11.49
N PRO A 892 -0.43 -39.33 11.34
CA PRO A 892 0.64 -39.80 10.44
C PRO A 892 0.33 -39.56 8.96
N ALA A 893 -0.95 -39.48 8.59
CA ALA A 893 -1.37 -39.15 7.24
C ALA A 893 -2.74 -38.44 7.22
N ARG A 894 -2.92 -37.58 6.22
CA ARG A 894 -4.19 -36.95 5.84
C ARG A 894 -4.31 -36.88 4.32
N SER A 895 -5.53 -36.97 3.83
CA SER A 895 -5.83 -36.71 2.43
C SER A 895 -7.20 -36.10 2.27
N SER A 896 -7.41 -35.38 1.19
CA SER A 896 -8.72 -34.82 0.81
C SER A 896 -8.85 -34.80 -0.71
N ILE A 897 -10.06 -34.60 -1.19
CA ILE A 897 -10.35 -34.47 -2.62
C ILE A 897 -9.79 -33.15 -3.18
N LEU A 898 -9.63 -33.07 -4.51
CA LEU A 898 -9.28 -31.82 -5.20
C LEU A 898 -10.22 -30.68 -4.82
N GLY A 899 -9.66 -29.54 -4.42
CA GLY A 899 -10.40 -28.37 -3.94
C GLY A 899 -10.96 -28.51 -2.51
N GLY A 900 -10.79 -29.67 -1.86
CA GLY A 900 -11.20 -29.92 -0.49
C GLY A 900 -10.28 -29.23 0.54
N SER A 901 -10.50 -29.51 1.82
CA SER A 901 -9.67 -28.99 2.90
C SER A 901 -9.11 -30.08 3.82
N VAL A 902 -7.98 -29.79 4.47
CA VAL A 902 -7.32 -30.64 5.47
C VAL A 902 -6.84 -29.79 6.65
N THR A 903 -7.11 -30.23 7.87
CA THR A 903 -6.57 -29.62 9.09
C THR A 903 -5.29 -30.33 9.55
N LEU A 904 -4.20 -29.58 9.65
CA LEU A 904 -2.96 -29.97 10.33
C LEU A 904 -3.09 -29.56 11.80
N ALA A 905 -2.82 -30.47 12.73
CA ALA A 905 -3.00 -30.21 14.15
C ALA A 905 -1.91 -30.88 15.00
N LEU A 906 -1.40 -30.14 15.97
CA LEU A 906 -0.57 -30.63 17.08
C LEU A 906 -0.87 -29.80 18.33
N SER A 907 -0.35 -30.24 19.47
CA SER A 907 -0.30 -29.42 20.68
C SER A 907 1.12 -29.39 21.22
N ALA A 908 1.50 -28.27 21.82
CA ALA A 908 2.83 -28.01 22.34
C ALA A 908 2.77 -27.37 23.72
N ASN A 909 3.75 -27.67 24.55
CA ASN A 909 3.94 -27.08 25.87
C ASN A 909 5.37 -26.52 26.01
N GLY A 910 5.53 -25.53 26.89
CA GLY A 910 6.82 -24.85 27.10
C GLY A 910 6.60 -23.47 27.69
N SER A 911 7.65 -22.93 28.29
CA SER A 911 7.65 -21.60 28.91
C SER A 911 8.97 -20.90 28.49
N PRO A 912 8.93 -19.85 27.64
CA PRO A 912 7.76 -19.22 27.04
C PRO A 912 6.92 -20.17 26.17
N ALA A 913 5.65 -19.80 25.95
CA ALA A 913 4.76 -20.55 25.06
C ALA A 913 5.45 -20.81 23.70
N PRO A 914 5.53 -22.06 23.22
CA PRO A 914 6.26 -22.35 21.99
C PRO A 914 5.57 -21.77 20.75
N ALA A 915 6.37 -21.17 19.87
CA ALA A 915 5.97 -20.87 18.50
C ALA A 915 5.95 -22.16 17.67
N VAL A 916 5.08 -22.22 16.66
CA VAL A 916 4.93 -23.35 15.74
C VAL A 916 5.13 -22.86 14.31
N GLN A 917 5.99 -23.51 13.53
CA GLN A 917 6.16 -23.27 12.11
C GLN A 917 6.07 -24.60 11.35
N TRP A 918 5.12 -24.74 10.42
CA TRP A 918 5.04 -25.93 9.58
C TRP A 918 5.99 -25.81 8.38
N THR A 919 6.60 -26.93 8.05
CA THR A 919 7.47 -27.15 6.89
C THR A 919 6.82 -28.17 5.98
N ARG A 920 6.99 -28.02 4.66
CA ARG A 920 6.68 -29.03 3.65
C ARG A 920 7.98 -29.45 3.00
N ASN A 921 8.30 -30.74 3.04
CA ASN A 921 9.53 -31.32 2.50
C ASN A 921 10.80 -30.64 3.03
N GLY A 922 10.76 -30.13 4.26
CA GLY A 922 11.88 -29.43 4.91
C GLY A 922 11.94 -27.91 4.68
N SER A 923 11.09 -27.34 3.82
CA SER A 923 11.00 -25.90 3.56
C SER A 923 9.83 -25.25 4.30
N ASP A 924 10.03 -24.06 4.89
CA ASP A 924 8.99 -23.34 5.63
C ASP A 924 7.81 -22.96 4.73
N VAL A 925 6.59 -23.11 5.26
CA VAL A 925 5.37 -22.63 4.60
C VAL A 925 4.85 -21.43 5.40
N THR A 926 5.14 -20.21 4.95
CA THR A 926 4.93 -18.94 5.70
C THR A 926 3.53 -18.78 6.28
N ARG A 927 2.49 -19.24 5.56
CA ARG A 927 1.09 -19.14 6.00
C ARG A 927 0.69 -20.15 7.11
N LEU A 928 1.56 -21.10 7.46
CA LEU A 928 1.27 -22.19 8.39
C LEU A 928 2.11 -22.05 9.67
N ALA A 929 1.76 -21.10 10.53
CA ALA A 929 2.50 -20.77 11.76
C ALA A 929 1.66 -20.96 13.06
N ALA A 930 0.69 -21.87 13.03
CA ALA A 930 -0.20 -22.15 14.15
C ALA A 930 -0.21 -23.65 14.51
N PRO A 931 -0.45 -24.03 15.79
CA PRO A 931 -0.59 -25.43 16.20
C PRO A 931 -1.71 -26.18 15.48
N VAL A 932 -2.79 -25.47 15.10
CA VAL A 932 -3.91 -26.00 14.32
C VAL A 932 -4.13 -25.07 13.13
N VAL A 933 -4.05 -25.60 11.92
CA VAL A 933 -4.22 -24.83 10.68
C VAL A 933 -4.96 -25.65 9.63
N THR A 934 -5.88 -25.01 8.90
CA THR A 934 -6.62 -25.64 7.81
C THR A 934 -6.06 -25.19 6.46
N LEU A 935 -5.64 -26.15 5.66
CA LEU A 935 -5.34 -25.97 4.25
C LEU A 935 -6.65 -26.12 3.47
N GLU A 936 -7.11 -25.04 2.85
CA GLU A 936 -8.27 -25.03 1.96
C GLU A 936 -7.85 -25.13 0.50
N ASN A 937 -8.78 -25.55 -0.37
CA ASN A 937 -8.59 -25.67 -1.82
C ASN A 937 -7.39 -26.54 -2.21
N LEU A 938 -7.30 -27.75 -1.64
CA LEU A 938 -6.15 -28.65 -1.83
C LEU A 938 -5.86 -28.92 -3.31
N GLN A 939 -4.62 -28.69 -3.74
CA GLN A 939 -4.10 -28.93 -5.09
C GLN A 939 -3.01 -30.01 -5.10
N PRO A 940 -2.65 -30.60 -6.26
CA PRO A 940 -1.53 -31.55 -6.35
C PRO A 940 -0.22 -30.99 -5.79
N ALA A 941 0.03 -29.68 -5.97
CA ALA A 941 1.22 -29.01 -5.46
C ALA A 941 1.28 -28.91 -3.93
N ASP A 942 0.18 -29.14 -3.21
CA ASP A 942 0.16 -29.19 -1.73
C ASP A 942 0.59 -30.55 -1.18
N ALA A 943 0.68 -31.60 -2.01
CA ALA A 943 1.10 -32.92 -1.56
C ALA A 943 2.56 -32.89 -1.08
N GLY A 944 2.84 -33.57 0.03
CA GLY A 944 4.20 -33.68 0.57
C GLY A 944 4.25 -34.24 1.99
N ILE A 945 5.44 -34.17 2.58
CA ILE A 945 5.68 -34.54 3.97
C ILE A 945 5.74 -33.27 4.81
N TYR A 946 4.83 -33.17 5.77
CA TYR A 946 4.71 -32.02 6.66
C TYR A 946 5.30 -32.30 8.04
N ARG A 947 6.08 -31.35 8.57
CA ARG A 947 6.58 -31.36 9.96
C ARG A 947 6.40 -29.99 10.56
N ALA A 948 6.10 -29.94 11.85
CA ALA A 948 6.08 -28.69 12.60
C ALA A 948 7.33 -28.53 13.44
N ARG A 949 8.01 -27.40 13.28
CA ARG A 949 9.03 -26.91 14.20
C ARG A 949 8.34 -26.19 15.34
N VAL A 950 8.47 -26.74 16.54
CA VAL A 950 7.98 -26.14 17.77
C VAL A 950 9.18 -25.59 18.52
N SER A 951 9.19 -24.29 18.81
CA SER A 951 10.38 -23.64 19.39
C SER A 951 10.02 -22.55 20.38
N ASN A 952 10.82 -22.44 21.44
CA ASN A 952 10.88 -21.27 22.30
C ASN A 952 12.34 -20.91 22.57
N ALA A 953 12.57 -19.86 23.36
CA ALA A 953 13.93 -19.40 23.71
C ALA A 953 14.79 -20.48 24.41
N SER A 954 14.18 -21.56 24.91
CA SER A 954 14.85 -22.62 25.67
C SER A 954 15.11 -23.89 24.85
N GLY A 955 14.65 -23.95 23.59
CA GLY A 955 14.90 -25.09 22.70
C GLY A 955 13.89 -25.21 21.56
N SER A 956 14.19 -26.12 20.65
CA SER A 956 13.31 -26.47 19.53
C SER A 956 13.19 -27.99 19.39
N VAL A 957 12.00 -28.45 19.01
CA VAL A 957 11.68 -29.84 18.70
C VAL A 957 10.88 -29.88 17.40
N LEU A 958 11.15 -30.88 16.56
CA LEU A 958 10.37 -31.14 15.34
C LEU A 958 9.34 -32.23 15.61
N SER A 959 8.14 -32.08 15.03
CA SER A 959 7.12 -33.14 15.07
C SER A 959 7.54 -34.38 14.28
N GLU A 960 6.82 -35.46 14.54
CA GLU A 960 6.78 -36.61 13.62
C GLU A 960 6.31 -36.16 12.23
N PRO A 961 6.83 -36.76 11.15
CA PRO A 961 6.41 -36.44 9.78
C PRO A 961 5.00 -36.95 9.48
N MET A 962 4.17 -36.07 8.90
CA MET A 962 2.82 -36.37 8.43
C MET A 962 2.78 -36.36 6.90
N ILE A 963 2.17 -37.38 6.29
CA ILE A 963 1.93 -37.44 4.86
C ILE A 963 0.65 -36.65 4.53
N LEU A 964 0.75 -35.65 3.66
CA LEU A 964 -0.42 -34.99 3.07
C LEU A 964 -0.49 -35.37 1.60
N GLY A 965 -1.59 -35.99 1.19
CA GLY A 965 -1.83 -36.32 -0.22
C GLY A 965 -3.22 -35.95 -0.71
N LEU A 966 -3.45 -36.17 -2.00
CA LEU A 966 -4.69 -35.89 -2.69
C LEU A 966 -5.42 -37.20 -2.97
N THR A 967 -6.74 -37.23 -2.85
CA THR A 967 -7.56 -38.30 -3.44
C THR A 967 -8.29 -37.77 -4.67
N SER A 968 -8.22 -38.50 -5.77
CA SER A 968 -8.89 -38.12 -7.02
C SER A 968 -9.67 -39.30 -7.58
N SER A 969 -10.85 -39.03 -8.14
CA SER A 969 -11.54 -39.95 -9.04
C SER A 969 -11.18 -39.71 -10.51
N SER A 970 -10.61 -38.55 -10.81
CA SER A 970 -10.11 -38.21 -12.14
C SER A 970 -8.74 -38.80 -12.35
N LYS A 971 -8.52 -39.36 -13.55
CA LYS A 971 -7.29 -40.03 -13.94
C LYS A 971 -6.05 -39.14 -13.91
N VAL A 972 -6.20 -37.88 -14.33
CA VAL A 972 -5.13 -36.88 -14.32
C VAL A 972 -5.71 -35.56 -13.80
N VAL A 973 -5.03 -34.95 -12.83
CA VAL A 973 -5.35 -33.62 -12.28
C VAL A 973 -4.08 -32.81 -12.06
N GLY A 974 -4.19 -31.49 -12.04
CA GLY A 974 -3.03 -30.58 -12.02
C GLY A 974 -2.44 -30.40 -13.41
N ALA A 975 -1.11 -30.30 -13.49
CA ALA A 975 -0.40 -30.01 -14.74
C ALA A 975 0.01 -31.28 -15.53
N GLY A 976 -0.71 -32.38 -15.33
CA GLY A 976 -0.51 -33.60 -16.10
C GLY A 976 -1.41 -33.61 -17.33
N HIS A 977 -0.89 -34.13 -18.44
CA HIS A 977 -1.64 -34.28 -19.69
C HIS A 977 -1.46 -35.70 -20.23
N GLU A 978 -2.56 -36.43 -20.44
CA GLU A 978 -2.52 -37.76 -21.05
C GLU A 978 -2.21 -37.65 -22.55
N VAL A 979 -1.02 -38.11 -22.95
CA VAL A 979 -0.51 -38.02 -24.33
C VAL A 979 -0.66 -39.33 -25.10
N GLY A 980 -1.07 -40.41 -24.44
CA GLY A 980 -1.40 -41.67 -25.10
C GLY A 980 -2.10 -42.63 -24.15
N SER A 981 -3.08 -43.37 -24.65
CA SER A 981 -3.87 -44.30 -23.86
C SER A 981 -3.81 -45.72 -24.37
N ASN A 982 -4.03 -46.69 -23.46
CA ASN A 982 -4.08 -48.12 -23.74
C ASN A 982 -2.87 -48.66 -24.52
N ILE A 983 -1.67 -48.17 -24.20
CA ILE A 983 -0.43 -48.55 -24.87
C ILE A 983 -0.03 -49.96 -24.39
N TYR A 984 -0.18 -50.95 -25.26
CA TYR A 984 0.20 -52.34 -24.98
C TYR A 984 1.69 -52.59 -25.26
N VAL A 985 2.40 -53.13 -24.27
CA VAL A 985 3.82 -53.50 -24.39
C VAL A 985 3.93 -55.02 -24.46
N ALA A 986 4.13 -55.54 -25.67
CA ALA A 986 4.15 -56.99 -25.92
C ALA A 986 5.23 -57.74 -25.13
N SER A 987 6.35 -57.08 -24.80
CA SER A 987 7.47 -57.73 -24.10
C SER A 987 7.16 -58.06 -22.64
N ASN A 988 6.43 -57.21 -21.91
CA ASN A 988 6.08 -57.46 -20.50
C ASN A 988 4.58 -57.74 -20.30
N GLY A 989 3.76 -57.64 -21.35
CA GLY A 989 2.33 -57.90 -21.30
C GLY A 989 1.50 -56.79 -20.63
N ASN A 990 2.12 -55.68 -20.24
CA ASN A 990 1.44 -54.57 -19.57
C ASN A 990 0.75 -53.65 -20.58
N THR A 991 -0.34 -53.04 -20.13
CA THR A 991 -1.01 -51.94 -20.82
C THR A 991 -0.94 -50.70 -19.94
N PHE A 992 -0.52 -49.57 -20.50
CA PHE A 992 -0.41 -48.33 -19.74
C PHE A 992 -0.93 -47.10 -20.48
N ASP A 993 -1.26 -46.07 -19.72
CA ASP A 993 -1.55 -44.72 -20.21
C ASP A 993 -0.39 -43.79 -19.90
N GLN A 994 0.05 -43.05 -20.91
CA GLN A 994 1.18 -42.14 -20.84
C GLN A 994 0.68 -40.74 -20.50
N VAL A 995 1.20 -40.19 -19.41
CA VAL A 995 0.98 -38.82 -18.95
C VAL A 995 2.30 -38.05 -19.04
N LEU A 996 2.24 -36.83 -19.57
CA LEU A 996 3.33 -35.86 -19.59
C LEU A 996 3.10 -34.83 -18.49
N LEU A 997 4.13 -34.51 -17.72
CA LEU A 997 4.09 -33.43 -16.75
C LEU A 997 4.53 -32.11 -17.40
N GLU A 998 3.62 -31.14 -17.48
CA GLU A 998 3.80 -29.84 -18.13
C GLU A 998 3.91 -28.67 -17.14
N GLY A 999 3.78 -28.93 -15.84
CA GLY A 999 3.96 -27.94 -14.77
C GLY A 999 4.56 -28.55 -13.50
N ALA A 1000 4.63 -27.78 -12.41
CA ALA A 1000 5.37 -28.19 -11.21
C ALA A 1000 4.77 -29.39 -10.45
N ALA A 1001 3.49 -29.73 -10.65
CA ALA A 1001 2.86 -30.85 -9.96
C ALA A 1001 1.65 -31.41 -10.71
N ALA A 1002 1.46 -32.72 -10.60
CA ALA A 1002 0.26 -33.42 -11.06
C ALA A 1002 -0.07 -34.59 -10.13
N ALA A 1003 -1.32 -35.04 -10.17
CA ALA A 1003 -1.74 -36.28 -9.56
C ALA A 1003 -2.41 -37.19 -10.58
N ILE A 1004 -2.11 -38.49 -10.48
CA ILE A 1004 -2.60 -39.53 -11.38
C ILE A 1004 -3.26 -40.67 -10.60
N THR A 1005 -4.21 -41.35 -11.24
CA THR A 1005 -4.76 -42.64 -10.78
C THR A 1005 -4.63 -43.68 -11.87
N ALA A 1006 -4.61 -44.96 -11.49
CA ALA A 1006 -4.56 -46.07 -12.44
C ALA A 1006 -5.96 -46.64 -12.74
N ASP A 1007 -6.16 -47.07 -13.98
CA ASP A 1007 -7.35 -47.82 -14.43
C ASP A 1007 -7.26 -49.29 -13.96
N HIS A 1008 -7.16 -49.47 -12.64
CA HIS A 1008 -6.87 -50.75 -11.99
C HIS A 1008 -7.95 -51.81 -12.21
N ALA A 1009 -9.20 -51.41 -12.50
CA ALA A 1009 -10.26 -52.34 -12.88
C ALA A 1009 -9.95 -53.07 -14.20
N LEU A 1010 -9.11 -52.49 -15.04
CA LEU A 1010 -8.62 -53.06 -16.30
C LEU A 1010 -7.21 -53.65 -16.16
N ASN A 1011 -6.66 -53.70 -14.95
CA ASN A 1011 -5.27 -54.06 -14.67
C ASN A 1011 -4.25 -53.22 -15.47
N GLN A 1012 -4.57 -51.93 -15.68
CA GLN A 1012 -3.75 -50.98 -16.43
C GLN A 1012 -2.90 -50.11 -15.49
N ILE A 1013 -1.78 -49.63 -16.04
CA ILE A 1013 -0.80 -48.75 -15.38
C ILE A 1013 -1.00 -47.32 -15.86
N THR A 1014 -0.85 -46.33 -15.00
CA THR A 1014 -0.66 -44.94 -15.45
C THR A 1014 0.81 -44.57 -15.24
N ARG A 1015 1.45 -44.08 -16.31
CA ARG A 1015 2.87 -43.71 -16.35
C ARG A 1015 3.01 -42.21 -16.56
N LEU A 1016 3.59 -41.50 -15.60
CA LEU A 1016 3.89 -40.07 -15.69
C LEU A 1016 5.37 -39.86 -16.02
N SER A 1017 5.66 -38.94 -16.94
CA SER A 1017 7.03 -38.60 -17.35
C SER A 1017 7.40 -37.15 -17.14
N TYR A 1018 8.64 -36.92 -16.70
CA TYR A 1018 9.28 -35.61 -16.49
C TYR A 1018 10.80 -35.74 -16.71
N ILE A 1019 11.53 -34.62 -16.65
CA ILE A 1019 13.01 -34.60 -16.71
C ILE A 1019 13.59 -34.36 -15.31
N ASP A 1020 14.60 -35.10 -14.90
CA ASP A 1020 15.26 -34.88 -13.60
C ASP A 1020 16.49 -33.93 -13.70
N LEU A 1021 17.34 -33.90 -12.66
CA LEU A 1021 18.32 -32.84 -12.48
C LEU A 1021 19.48 -32.90 -13.48
N ASP A 1022 19.83 -34.08 -13.99
CA ASP A 1022 20.91 -34.28 -14.96
C ASP A 1022 20.42 -34.60 -16.40
N ASN A 1023 19.11 -34.38 -16.62
CA ASN A 1023 18.41 -34.39 -17.91
C ASN A 1023 17.89 -35.74 -18.39
N ASP A 1024 17.65 -36.68 -17.48
CA ASP A 1024 17.07 -37.96 -17.80
C ASP A 1024 15.56 -37.90 -17.83
N ILE A 1025 14.94 -38.59 -18.80
CA ILE A 1025 13.49 -38.79 -18.78
C ILE A 1025 13.19 -39.84 -17.72
N VAL A 1026 12.55 -39.43 -16.64
CA VAL A 1026 12.07 -40.32 -15.59
C VAL A 1026 10.65 -40.78 -15.90
N GLN A 1027 10.39 -42.07 -15.69
CA GLN A 1027 9.06 -42.68 -15.73
C GLN A 1027 8.64 -43.11 -14.34
N VAL A 1028 7.54 -42.55 -13.85
CA VAL A 1028 6.89 -42.95 -12.60
C VAL A 1028 5.59 -43.65 -12.94
N GLU A 1029 5.50 -44.91 -12.58
CA GLU A 1029 4.38 -45.79 -12.90
C GLU A 1029 3.59 -46.13 -11.65
N MET A 1030 2.26 -46.06 -11.74
CA MET A 1030 1.36 -46.54 -10.71
C MET A 1030 0.40 -47.58 -11.28
N SER A 1031 0.22 -48.69 -10.56
CA SER A 1031 -0.87 -49.64 -10.78
C SER A 1031 -1.67 -49.82 -9.49
N GLY A 1032 -2.93 -50.25 -9.61
CA GLY A 1032 -3.79 -50.49 -8.45
C GLY A 1032 -4.51 -49.23 -7.94
N PRO A 1033 -5.32 -49.36 -6.87
CA PRO A 1033 -6.11 -48.26 -6.31
C PRO A 1033 -5.28 -47.13 -5.70
N GLY A 1034 -5.89 -45.95 -5.57
CA GLY A 1034 -5.29 -44.78 -4.93
C GLY A 1034 -4.92 -43.66 -5.89
N THR A 1035 -4.19 -42.68 -5.39
CA THR A 1035 -3.74 -41.50 -6.14
C THR A 1035 -2.26 -41.26 -5.85
N LEU A 1036 -1.47 -41.11 -6.92
CA LEU A 1036 -0.05 -40.72 -6.88
C LEU A 1036 0.05 -39.24 -7.24
N SER A 1037 0.50 -38.41 -6.31
CA SER A 1037 0.89 -37.03 -6.54
C SER A 1037 2.40 -36.94 -6.72
N LEU A 1038 2.85 -36.27 -7.79
CA LEU A 1038 4.25 -35.94 -8.02
C LEU A 1038 4.42 -34.43 -8.01
N VAL A 1039 5.38 -33.96 -7.21
CA VAL A 1039 5.70 -32.54 -7.04
C VAL A 1039 7.18 -32.33 -7.32
N LEU A 1040 7.50 -31.44 -8.25
CA LEU A 1040 8.87 -31.04 -8.57
C LEU A 1040 9.29 -29.85 -7.73
N ASP A 1041 10.40 -29.99 -6.99
CA ASP A 1041 11.11 -28.84 -6.46
C ASP A 1041 12.00 -28.21 -7.55
N SER A 1042 12.15 -26.88 -7.49
CA SER A 1042 12.86 -26.08 -8.49
C SER A 1042 12.42 -26.38 -9.93
N ALA A 1043 11.11 -26.54 -10.13
CA ALA A 1043 10.53 -26.90 -11.42
C ALA A 1043 10.85 -25.86 -12.51
N THR A 1044 11.46 -26.29 -13.61
CA THR A 1044 11.81 -25.46 -14.78
C THR A 1044 11.30 -26.09 -16.06
N GLY A 1045 10.81 -25.30 -17.01
CA GLY A 1045 10.41 -25.81 -18.31
C GLY A 1045 9.69 -24.78 -19.18
N PRO A 1046 9.29 -25.17 -20.40
CA PRO A 1046 9.50 -26.50 -21.00
C PRO A 1046 10.99 -26.81 -21.23
N ALA A 1047 11.43 -27.99 -20.80
CA ALA A 1047 12.78 -28.51 -20.94
C ALA A 1047 12.85 -29.49 -22.12
N ALA A 1048 13.87 -29.31 -22.97
CA ALA A 1048 14.13 -30.22 -24.08
C ALA A 1048 14.79 -31.51 -23.55
N PRO A 1049 14.39 -32.69 -24.05
CA PRO A 1049 15.00 -33.97 -23.68
C PRO A 1049 16.35 -34.14 -24.40
N VAL A 1050 17.38 -33.43 -23.94
CA VAL A 1050 18.68 -33.31 -24.65
C VAL A 1050 19.38 -34.66 -24.88
N ASN A 1051 19.10 -35.66 -24.05
CA ASN A 1051 19.64 -37.01 -24.15
C ASN A 1051 18.87 -37.91 -25.14
N TYR A 1052 17.75 -37.43 -25.71
CA TYR A 1052 16.82 -38.23 -26.51
C TYR A 1052 16.41 -37.53 -27.81
N ASN A 1053 16.04 -38.32 -28.80
CA ASN A 1053 15.49 -37.86 -30.08
C ASN A 1053 13.98 -37.58 -29.96
N GLN A 1054 13.63 -36.56 -29.16
CA GLN A 1054 12.26 -36.09 -28.94
C GLN A 1054 12.19 -34.56 -28.85
N SER A 1055 12.80 -33.85 -29.82
CA SER A 1055 12.91 -32.39 -29.79
C SER A 1055 11.58 -31.62 -29.82
N ASN A 1056 10.47 -32.30 -30.08
CA ASN A 1056 9.11 -31.74 -30.13
C ASN A 1056 8.30 -31.93 -28.84
N VAL A 1057 8.87 -32.53 -27.79
CA VAL A 1057 8.21 -32.72 -26.50
C VAL A 1057 8.86 -31.80 -25.46
N GLY A 1058 8.05 -30.95 -24.82
CA GLY A 1058 8.48 -30.09 -23.74
C GLY A 1058 8.14 -30.70 -22.38
N TYR A 1059 9.14 -31.21 -21.67
CA TYR A 1059 8.96 -31.77 -20.33
C TYR A 1059 9.07 -30.68 -19.27
N MET A 1060 8.57 -30.91 -18.06
CA MET A 1060 9.07 -30.18 -16.90
C MET A 1060 10.29 -30.87 -16.31
N LYS A 1061 11.30 -30.06 -15.95
CA LYS A 1061 12.51 -30.46 -15.27
C LYS A 1061 12.44 -30.14 -13.77
N GLY A 1062 12.88 -31.03 -12.90
CA GLY A 1062 13.02 -30.74 -11.46
C GLY A 1062 13.31 -31.96 -10.60
N HIS A 1063 13.37 -31.76 -9.28
CA HIS A 1063 13.65 -32.84 -8.31
C HIS A 1063 12.35 -33.36 -7.71
N ALA A 1064 12.02 -34.64 -7.91
CA ALA A 1064 10.68 -35.12 -7.62
C ALA A 1064 10.49 -35.68 -6.19
N GLY A 1065 9.46 -35.19 -5.50
CA GLY A 1065 8.84 -35.85 -4.36
C GLY A 1065 7.55 -36.55 -4.78
N ILE A 1066 7.36 -37.80 -4.35
CA ILE A 1066 6.18 -38.61 -4.69
C ILE A 1066 5.38 -38.91 -3.42
N VAL A 1067 4.07 -38.68 -3.48
CA VAL A 1067 3.12 -39.02 -2.40
C VAL A 1067 2.01 -39.90 -2.94
N ILE A 1068 1.77 -41.04 -2.29
CA ILE A 1068 0.71 -41.98 -2.64
C ILE A 1068 -0.28 -42.07 -1.49
N THR A 1069 -1.55 -41.76 -1.75
CA THR A 1069 -2.64 -41.87 -0.77
C THR A 1069 -3.83 -42.64 -1.34
N GLY A 1070 -4.61 -43.28 -0.47
CA GLY A 1070 -5.75 -44.08 -0.92
C GLY A 1070 -5.37 -45.46 -1.45
N ALA A 1071 -4.12 -45.87 -1.27
CA ALA A 1071 -3.59 -47.14 -1.75
C ALA A 1071 -4.03 -48.33 -0.88
N ASP A 1072 -3.88 -49.53 -1.44
CA ASP A 1072 -4.07 -50.83 -0.78
C ASP A 1072 -3.03 -51.86 -1.26
N GLU A 1073 -3.17 -53.13 -0.88
CA GLU A 1073 -2.26 -54.23 -1.21
C GLU A 1073 -2.07 -54.51 -2.72
N ARG A 1074 -2.96 -54.00 -3.58
CA ARG A 1074 -2.88 -54.13 -5.04
C ARG A 1074 -2.07 -53.00 -5.68
N THR A 1075 -1.72 -51.99 -4.89
CA THR A 1075 -1.07 -50.78 -5.39
C THR A 1075 0.43 -50.99 -5.51
N ASN A 1076 0.99 -50.71 -6.69
CA ASN A 1076 2.44 -50.80 -6.93
C ASN A 1076 2.93 -49.49 -7.53
N VAL A 1077 4.18 -49.14 -7.22
CA VAL A 1077 4.88 -48.00 -7.83
C VAL A 1077 6.24 -48.42 -8.39
N SER A 1078 6.56 -47.98 -9.59
CA SER A 1078 7.91 -48.03 -10.18
C SER A 1078 8.42 -46.63 -10.49
N ALA A 1079 9.71 -46.40 -10.32
CA ALA A 1079 10.39 -45.19 -10.77
C ALA A 1079 11.75 -45.56 -11.36
N PHE A 1080 12.00 -45.14 -12.60
CA PHE A 1080 13.21 -45.46 -13.36
C PHE A 1080 13.40 -44.47 -14.51
N THR A 1081 14.61 -44.36 -15.06
CA THR A 1081 14.88 -43.55 -16.25
C THR A 1081 14.68 -44.32 -17.55
N VAL A 1082 14.43 -43.59 -18.62
CA VAL A 1082 14.41 -44.13 -19.98
C VAL A 1082 15.84 -44.30 -20.45
N GLY A 1083 16.20 -45.52 -20.84
CA GLY A 1083 17.49 -45.85 -21.40
C GLY A 1083 17.37 -47.00 -22.39
N ARG A 1084 18.48 -47.39 -23.01
CA ARG A 1084 18.48 -48.43 -24.06
C ARG A 1084 18.03 -49.80 -23.56
N PHE A 1085 18.14 -50.07 -22.25
CA PHE A 1085 17.60 -51.27 -21.64
C PHE A 1085 16.08 -51.18 -21.43
N THR A 1086 15.57 -50.00 -21.07
CA THR A 1086 14.15 -49.80 -20.72
C THR A 1086 13.28 -49.29 -21.86
N ALA A 1087 13.87 -48.82 -22.97
CA ALA A 1087 13.15 -48.28 -24.12
C ALA A 1087 12.57 -49.36 -25.04
N PHE A 1088 11.47 -49.02 -25.71
CA PHE A 1088 10.82 -49.88 -26.69
C PHE A 1088 11.72 -50.10 -27.92
N ASP A 1089 11.98 -51.37 -28.25
CA ASP A 1089 12.67 -51.80 -29.47
C ASP A 1089 11.67 -52.22 -30.56
N PRO A 1090 11.45 -51.41 -31.61
CA PRO A 1090 10.57 -51.79 -32.71
C PRO A 1090 11.16 -52.89 -33.61
N THR A 1091 12.47 -53.17 -33.51
CA THR A 1091 13.16 -54.15 -34.36
C THR A 1091 13.07 -55.57 -33.79
N GLY A 1092 12.77 -55.71 -32.50
CA GLY A 1092 12.74 -56.98 -31.78
C GLY A 1092 14.11 -57.66 -31.65
N THR A 1093 15.21 -56.94 -31.90
CA THR A 1093 16.58 -57.48 -31.83
C THR A 1093 17.13 -57.49 -30.41
N PHE A 1094 16.58 -56.65 -29.53
CA PHE A 1094 16.78 -56.68 -28.09
C PHE A 1094 15.47 -57.02 -27.38
N ASP A 1095 15.52 -58.06 -26.55
CA ASP A 1095 14.43 -58.54 -25.73
C ASP A 1095 14.78 -58.31 -24.25
N VAL A 1096 14.20 -57.26 -23.68
CA VAL A 1096 14.40 -56.85 -22.28
C VAL A 1096 14.05 -57.95 -21.27
N THR A 1097 13.25 -58.96 -21.67
CA THR A 1097 12.89 -60.08 -20.79
C THR A 1097 13.94 -61.18 -20.71
N LYS A 1098 14.95 -61.15 -21.58
CA LYS A 1098 16.04 -62.13 -21.60
C LYS A 1098 17.31 -61.55 -20.97
N PRO A 1099 18.19 -62.41 -20.41
CA PRO A 1099 19.47 -61.96 -19.87
C PRO A 1099 20.29 -61.18 -20.90
N VAL A 1100 21.04 -60.18 -20.41
CA VAL A 1100 22.01 -59.46 -21.24
C VAL A 1100 23.12 -60.41 -21.66
N THR A 1101 23.28 -60.59 -22.96
CA THR A 1101 24.33 -61.42 -23.59
C THR A 1101 24.83 -60.72 -24.85
N ASP A 1102 25.92 -61.19 -25.45
CA ASP A 1102 26.40 -60.65 -26.73
C ASP A 1102 25.33 -60.72 -27.84
N LEU A 1103 24.41 -61.69 -27.79
CA LEU A 1103 23.31 -61.83 -28.76
C LEU A 1103 22.07 -61.01 -28.41
N ASN A 1104 21.88 -60.67 -27.14
CA ASN A 1104 20.75 -59.90 -26.60
C ASN A 1104 21.28 -58.76 -25.72
N HIS A 1105 21.81 -57.71 -26.35
CA HIS A 1105 22.49 -56.59 -25.66
C HIS A 1105 21.71 -55.29 -25.83
N PRO A 1106 21.56 -54.43 -24.80
CA PRO A 1106 20.79 -53.18 -24.88
C PRO A 1106 21.31 -52.20 -25.93
N SER A 1107 22.62 -52.21 -26.23
CA SER A 1107 23.18 -51.40 -27.32
C SER A 1107 22.65 -51.77 -28.71
N LYS A 1108 22.03 -52.95 -28.85
CA LYS A 1108 21.36 -53.38 -30.09
C LYS A 1108 19.89 -52.95 -30.16
N ASN A 1109 19.35 -52.34 -29.10
CA ASN A 1109 18.00 -51.80 -29.11
C ASN A 1109 17.86 -50.72 -30.20
N GLY A 1110 17.02 -50.99 -31.20
CA GLY A 1110 16.79 -50.13 -32.35
C GLY A 1110 15.81 -48.98 -32.10
N SER A 1111 15.61 -48.58 -30.83
CA SER A 1111 14.65 -47.53 -30.47
C SER A 1111 14.95 -46.20 -31.19
N PRO A 1112 13.96 -45.59 -31.86
CA PRO A 1112 14.16 -44.30 -32.53
C PRO A 1112 14.44 -43.16 -31.54
N LEU A 1113 14.16 -43.36 -30.25
CA LEU A 1113 14.45 -42.42 -29.16
C LEU A 1113 15.94 -42.12 -29.01
N PHE A 1114 16.85 -43.00 -29.46
CA PHE A 1114 18.29 -42.80 -29.34
C PHE A 1114 18.97 -42.54 -30.69
N ALA A 1115 18.21 -42.39 -31.78
CA ALA A 1115 18.76 -42.10 -33.09
C ALA A 1115 19.48 -40.74 -33.10
N GLY A 1116 20.76 -40.72 -33.51
CA GLY A 1116 21.59 -39.50 -33.49
C GLY A 1116 22.12 -39.09 -32.12
N GLN A 1117 21.83 -39.84 -31.05
CA GLN A 1117 22.25 -39.58 -29.67
C GLN A 1117 23.15 -40.72 -29.14
N ALA A 1118 24.00 -41.29 -30.01
CA ALA A 1118 24.77 -42.50 -29.71
C ALA A 1118 25.84 -42.29 -28.62
N ASP A 1119 26.42 -41.09 -28.55
CA ASP A 1119 27.56 -40.74 -27.69
C ASP A 1119 27.18 -39.83 -26.50
N THR A 1120 25.89 -39.57 -26.28
CA THR A 1120 25.43 -38.67 -25.21
C THR A 1120 25.62 -39.34 -23.85
N ALA A 1121 26.45 -38.72 -22.99
CA ALA A 1121 26.75 -39.21 -21.65
C ALA A 1121 25.67 -38.73 -20.67
N TYR A 1122 24.95 -39.68 -20.09
CA TYR A 1122 24.07 -39.50 -18.93
C TYR A 1122 24.13 -40.76 -18.06
N ASP A 1123 23.79 -40.66 -16.77
CA ASP A 1123 24.09 -41.73 -15.81
C ASP A 1123 23.07 -42.88 -15.82
N GLY A 1124 21.87 -42.62 -16.32
CA GLY A 1124 20.80 -43.59 -16.45
C GLY A 1124 20.19 -43.98 -15.12
N ILE A 1125 20.13 -43.06 -14.14
CA ILE A 1125 19.57 -43.25 -12.79
C ILE A 1125 18.63 -42.10 -12.44
N ALA A 1126 17.43 -42.39 -11.94
CA ALA A 1126 16.47 -41.34 -11.65
C ALA A 1126 16.83 -40.57 -10.37
N ASP A 1127 16.76 -39.24 -10.41
CA ASP A 1127 16.96 -38.40 -9.22
C ASP A 1127 15.64 -38.10 -8.48
N LEU A 1128 15.46 -38.71 -7.30
CA LEU A 1128 14.27 -38.52 -6.46
C LEU A 1128 14.61 -37.89 -5.11
N ALA A 1129 13.66 -37.15 -4.56
CA ALA A 1129 13.74 -36.70 -3.17
C ALA A 1129 13.27 -37.82 -2.23
N PHE A 1130 12.01 -38.27 -2.38
CA PHE A 1130 11.40 -39.30 -1.55
C PHE A 1130 10.17 -39.94 -2.20
N ILE A 1131 9.76 -41.11 -1.69
CA ILE A 1131 8.43 -41.71 -1.90
C ILE A 1131 7.73 -41.85 -0.53
N ALA A 1132 6.57 -41.20 -0.37
CA ALA A 1132 5.74 -41.27 0.83
C ALA A 1132 4.44 -42.02 0.56
N ILE A 1133 4.09 -42.99 1.41
CA ILE A 1133 2.92 -43.87 1.18
C ILE A 1133 2.01 -43.86 2.41
N ALA A 1134 0.73 -43.54 2.20
CA ALA A 1134 -0.34 -43.75 3.15
C ALA A 1134 -1.40 -44.69 2.56
N SER A 1135 -1.54 -45.86 3.17
CA SER A 1135 -2.50 -46.89 2.76
C SER A 1135 -3.82 -46.79 3.55
N THR A 1136 -4.92 -47.11 2.88
CA THR A 1136 -6.26 -47.16 3.50
C THR A 1136 -6.49 -48.40 4.35
N ASP A 1137 -5.87 -49.53 4.02
CA ASP A 1137 -6.01 -50.80 4.75
C ASP A 1137 -4.73 -51.16 5.55
N GLY A 1138 -3.71 -50.30 5.48
CA GLY A 1138 -2.40 -50.53 6.09
C GLY A 1138 -1.49 -51.45 5.26
N ARG A 1139 -1.84 -51.77 4.01
CA ARG A 1139 -1.04 -52.59 3.10
C ARG A 1139 -0.70 -51.87 1.79
N PHE A 1140 0.36 -52.35 1.14
CA PHE A 1140 0.79 -51.89 -0.17
C PHE A 1140 1.36 -53.07 -0.96
N GLY A 1141 1.30 -53.01 -2.29
CA GLY A 1141 1.90 -53.99 -3.18
C GLY A 1141 3.42 -53.96 -3.09
N GLY A 1142 4.08 -53.07 -3.83
CA GLY A 1142 5.54 -52.99 -3.82
C GLY A 1142 6.08 -51.69 -4.41
N VAL A 1143 7.33 -51.37 -4.06
CA VAL A 1143 8.10 -50.24 -4.58
C VAL A 1143 9.26 -50.80 -5.41
N ARG A 1144 9.34 -50.38 -6.67
CA ARG A 1144 10.42 -50.77 -7.61
C ARG A 1144 11.12 -49.52 -8.12
N ALA A 1145 12.05 -49.02 -7.33
CA ALA A 1145 12.87 -47.84 -7.60
C ALA A 1145 14.36 -48.18 -7.53
N ALA A 1146 14.73 -49.38 -8.02
CA ALA A 1146 16.11 -49.86 -8.05
C ALA A 1146 17.03 -49.02 -8.97
N ASN A 1147 16.43 -48.32 -9.92
CA ASN A 1147 17.06 -47.40 -10.87
C ASN A 1147 16.80 -45.94 -10.47
N ALA A 1148 16.83 -45.65 -9.17
CA ALA A 1148 16.62 -44.30 -8.64
C ALA A 1148 17.50 -44.05 -7.43
N ASN A 1149 18.18 -42.91 -7.42
CA ASN A 1149 18.89 -42.39 -6.26
C ASN A 1149 17.98 -41.40 -5.52
N PHE A 1150 17.91 -41.58 -4.20
CA PHE A 1150 17.20 -40.67 -3.32
C PHE A 1150 18.19 -39.74 -2.65
N PHE A 1151 18.00 -38.43 -2.77
CA PHE A 1151 18.80 -37.47 -2.01
C PHE A 1151 18.02 -36.22 -1.66
N ALA A 1152 18.46 -35.51 -0.61
CA ALA A 1152 17.97 -34.18 -0.28
C ALA A 1152 18.97 -33.43 0.61
N THR A 1153 18.87 -32.10 0.66
CA THR A 1153 19.57 -31.23 1.61
C THR A 1153 18.70 -30.82 2.82
N LYS A 1154 17.37 -31.01 2.71
CA LYS A 1154 16.41 -30.71 3.78
C LYS A 1154 15.29 -31.75 3.77
N GLY A 1155 14.56 -31.88 4.88
CA GLY A 1155 13.38 -32.76 4.95
C GLY A 1155 13.75 -34.25 5.04
N LEU A 1156 12.87 -35.13 4.53
CA LEU A 1156 13.15 -36.57 4.46
C LEU A 1156 13.61 -36.96 3.05
N THR A 1157 14.52 -37.93 2.96
CA THR A 1157 14.91 -38.56 1.70
C THR A 1157 14.84 -40.08 1.80
N GLY A 1158 14.37 -40.76 0.75
CA GLY A 1158 14.14 -42.22 0.73
C GLY A 1158 12.65 -42.61 0.78
N VAL A 1159 12.31 -43.74 1.39
CA VAL A 1159 10.94 -44.26 1.45
C VAL A 1159 10.33 -44.11 2.84
N TYR A 1160 9.21 -43.39 2.92
CA TYR A 1160 8.47 -43.13 4.16
C TYR A 1160 7.05 -43.69 4.08
N ALA A 1161 6.85 -44.86 4.69
CA ALA A 1161 5.58 -45.60 4.70
C ALA A 1161 5.32 -46.20 6.11
N PRO A 1162 5.28 -45.36 7.16
CA PRO A 1162 5.17 -45.85 8.53
C PRO A 1162 3.87 -46.64 8.73
N GLY A 1163 3.97 -47.84 9.29
CA GLY A 1163 2.80 -48.70 9.55
C GLY A 1163 2.21 -49.39 8.31
N VAL A 1164 2.83 -49.28 7.14
CA VAL A 1164 2.40 -49.96 5.91
C VAL A 1164 3.10 -51.31 5.73
N THR A 1165 2.31 -52.37 5.56
CA THR A 1165 2.79 -53.73 5.28
C THR A 1165 2.87 -53.99 3.78
N PHE A 1166 4.06 -54.32 3.27
CA PHE A 1166 4.31 -54.58 1.86
C PHE A 1166 4.11 -56.07 1.55
N SER A 1167 3.25 -56.38 0.57
CA SER A 1167 3.01 -57.74 0.08
C SER A 1167 4.00 -58.17 -1.00
N GLY A 1168 4.66 -57.20 -1.63
CA GLY A 1168 5.66 -57.33 -2.68
C GLY A 1168 7.00 -56.68 -2.29
N PRO A 1169 7.94 -56.59 -3.26
CA PRO A 1169 9.30 -56.11 -2.98
C PRO A 1169 9.34 -54.61 -2.70
N VAL A 1170 10.32 -54.21 -1.89
CA VAL A 1170 10.75 -52.82 -1.72
C VAL A 1170 12.20 -52.73 -2.19
N TYR A 1171 12.39 -52.40 -3.47
CA TYR A 1171 13.70 -52.22 -4.08
C TYR A 1171 13.94 -50.75 -4.32
N VAL A 1172 15.05 -50.23 -3.81
CA VAL A 1172 15.48 -48.85 -3.96
C VAL A 1172 16.95 -48.83 -4.38
N GLY A 1173 17.36 -47.82 -5.15
CA GLY A 1173 18.77 -47.53 -5.38
C GLY A 1173 19.42 -46.97 -4.11
N ASP A 1174 20.29 -45.97 -4.23
CA ASP A 1174 20.93 -45.40 -3.05
C ASP A 1174 20.05 -44.35 -2.34
N ILE A 1175 20.30 -44.10 -1.06
CA ILE A 1175 19.66 -43.04 -0.26
C ILE A 1175 20.75 -42.22 0.38
N ILE A 1176 20.82 -40.92 0.06
CA ILE A 1176 21.92 -40.03 0.45
C ILE A 1176 21.35 -38.75 1.08
N ALA A 1177 21.54 -38.60 2.39
CA ALA A 1177 21.26 -37.38 3.10
C ALA A 1177 22.48 -36.46 3.17
N SER A 1178 22.25 -35.17 2.94
CA SER A 1178 23.21 -34.08 3.07
C SER A 1178 22.58 -32.94 3.87
N ASP A 1179 23.41 -32.03 4.39
CA ASP A 1179 22.98 -30.90 5.21
C ASP A 1179 21.97 -31.33 6.30
N ASP A 1180 20.78 -30.72 6.32
CA ASP A 1180 19.74 -30.91 7.34
C ASP A 1180 18.73 -32.03 6.99
N SER A 1181 18.95 -32.81 5.94
CA SER A 1181 18.02 -33.89 5.56
C SER A 1181 18.18 -35.14 6.43
N THR A 1182 17.10 -35.90 6.54
CA THR A 1182 17.04 -37.16 7.29
C THR A 1182 16.80 -38.32 6.31
N PRO A 1183 17.72 -39.29 6.23
CA PRO A 1183 17.56 -40.46 5.38
C PRO A 1183 16.58 -41.46 6.03
N VAL A 1184 15.61 -41.97 5.25
CA VAL A 1184 14.54 -42.84 5.75
C VAL A 1184 14.29 -44.06 4.87
N LEU A 1185 14.08 -45.20 5.53
CA LEU A 1185 13.47 -46.41 5.00
C LEU A 1185 12.50 -46.95 6.06
N ARG A 1186 11.50 -46.14 6.39
CA ARG A 1186 10.55 -46.39 7.49
C ARG A 1186 9.30 -47.07 6.95
N LEU A 1187 9.17 -48.37 7.19
CA LEU A 1187 8.07 -49.21 6.73
C LEU A 1187 7.26 -49.74 7.92
N GLY A 1188 6.09 -50.34 7.69
CA GLY A 1188 5.36 -51.10 8.70
C GLY A 1188 5.84 -52.54 8.81
N ALA A 1189 5.90 -53.24 7.68
CA ALA A 1189 6.50 -54.57 7.56
C ALA A 1189 6.87 -54.85 6.08
N ALA A 1190 8.10 -55.30 5.82
CA ALA A 1190 8.51 -55.74 4.49
C ALA A 1190 9.52 -56.90 4.61
N SER A 1191 9.22 -58.01 3.92
CA SER A 1191 10.04 -59.23 3.97
C SER A 1191 11.14 -59.29 2.89
N ASN A 1192 11.08 -58.41 1.90
CA ASN A 1192 12.02 -58.37 0.78
C ASN A 1192 12.38 -56.93 0.45
N THR A 1193 13.33 -56.38 1.21
CA THR A 1193 13.81 -55.02 1.09
C THR A 1193 15.25 -55.02 0.61
N ARG A 1194 15.55 -54.25 -0.44
CA ARG A 1194 16.88 -54.23 -1.05
C ARG A 1194 17.36 -52.82 -1.37
N ILE A 1195 18.65 -52.60 -1.14
CA ILE A 1195 19.44 -51.51 -1.72
C ILE A 1195 20.17 -52.08 -2.94
N THR A 1196 19.98 -51.48 -4.11
CA THR A 1196 20.57 -51.97 -5.36
C THR A 1196 21.66 -51.03 -5.85
N GLY A 1197 22.90 -51.52 -5.96
CA GLY A 1197 24.06 -50.74 -6.44
C GLY A 1197 24.60 -49.64 -5.51
N GLY A 1198 23.83 -49.22 -4.50
CA GLY A 1198 24.21 -48.21 -3.51
C GLY A 1198 24.81 -48.79 -2.22
N ASP A 1199 25.42 -47.91 -1.41
CA ASP A 1199 26.10 -48.28 -0.15
C ASP A 1199 25.51 -47.60 1.11
N LEU A 1200 24.50 -46.74 0.94
CA LEU A 1200 23.89 -45.93 1.98
C LEU A 1200 24.88 -45.01 2.71
N LEU A 1201 26.00 -44.59 2.11
CA LEU A 1201 26.88 -43.61 2.74
C LEU A 1201 26.16 -42.26 2.89
N GLN A 1202 26.07 -41.75 4.12
CA GLN A 1202 25.40 -40.48 4.42
C GLN A 1202 26.40 -39.33 4.45
N ALA A 1203 26.25 -38.36 3.56
CA ALA A 1203 27.16 -37.22 3.45
C ALA A 1203 27.17 -36.34 4.72
N ASN A 1204 26.04 -36.23 5.41
CA ASN A 1204 25.93 -35.52 6.69
C ASN A 1204 26.19 -36.41 7.93
N GLY A 1205 26.50 -37.69 7.74
CA GLY A 1205 26.72 -38.65 8.84
C GLY A 1205 25.47 -39.00 9.65
N ALA A 1206 24.27 -38.59 9.22
CA ALA A 1206 23.03 -38.92 9.93
C ALA A 1206 22.72 -40.43 9.83
N PRO A 1207 22.20 -41.07 10.88
CA PRO A 1207 21.75 -42.45 10.81
C PRO A 1207 20.49 -42.61 9.96
N VAL A 1208 20.44 -43.64 9.11
CA VAL A 1208 19.28 -44.01 8.30
C VAL A 1208 18.17 -44.51 9.21
N GLN A 1209 17.05 -43.79 9.24
CA GLN A 1209 15.91 -44.16 10.09
C GLN A 1209 15.14 -45.30 9.42
N VAL A 1210 15.07 -46.44 10.08
CA VAL A 1210 14.43 -47.66 9.57
C VAL A 1210 13.31 -48.14 10.49
N SER A 1211 12.34 -48.85 9.92
CA SER A 1211 11.34 -49.59 10.68
C SER A 1211 10.70 -50.70 9.84
N GLY A 1212 10.27 -51.79 10.49
CA GLY A 1212 9.50 -52.84 9.82
C GLY A 1212 10.30 -53.71 8.83
N ILE A 1213 11.63 -53.71 8.91
CA ILE A 1213 12.52 -54.48 8.02
C ILE A 1213 13.10 -55.64 8.81
N THR A 1214 12.87 -56.87 8.36
CA THR A 1214 13.49 -58.05 8.97
C THR A 1214 14.89 -58.32 8.44
N GLN A 1215 15.13 -57.98 7.18
CA GLN A 1215 16.42 -58.14 6.50
C GLN A 1215 16.53 -57.09 5.39
N LEU A 1216 17.64 -56.34 5.37
CA LEU A 1216 18.00 -55.40 4.31
C LEU A 1216 19.16 -56.00 3.51
N VAL A 1217 18.90 -56.36 2.26
CA VAL A 1217 19.89 -57.01 1.39
C VAL A 1217 20.49 -55.99 0.44
N PHE A 1218 21.82 -55.94 0.38
CA PHE A 1218 22.53 -55.18 -0.64
C PHE A 1218 22.74 -56.07 -1.86
N ALA A 1219 22.24 -55.64 -3.02
CA ALA A 1219 22.18 -56.44 -4.23
C ALA A 1219 22.70 -55.67 -5.45
N ASP A 1220 23.03 -56.40 -6.51
CA ASP A 1220 23.37 -55.79 -7.79
C ASP A 1220 22.18 -55.00 -8.34
N GLY A 1221 22.46 -53.82 -8.87
CA GLY A 1221 21.52 -52.97 -9.61
C GLY A 1221 21.95 -52.82 -11.07
N SER A 1222 21.24 -51.96 -11.78
CA SER A 1222 21.62 -51.54 -13.13
C SER A 1222 21.14 -50.14 -13.44
N ASP A 1223 21.88 -49.43 -14.28
CA ASP A 1223 21.38 -48.22 -14.93
C ASP A 1223 20.34 -48.56 -16.03
N SER A 1224 19.70 -47.55 -16.60
CA SER A 1224 18.72 -47.73 -17.67
C SER A 1224 19.34 -48.09 -19.02
N HIS A 1225 20.67 -48.17 -19.13
CA HIS A 1225 21.39 -48.74 -20.27
C HIS A 1225 21.73 -50.22 -20.10
N GLY A 1226 21.47 -50.80 -18.92
CA GLY A 1226 21.78 -52.19 -18.59
C GLY A 1226 23.22 -52.40 -18.15
N ARG A 1227 23.95 -51.33 -17.78
CA ARG A 1227 25.25 -51.44 -17.11
C ARG A 1227 25.02 -51.95 -15.70
N LEU A 1228 25.78 -52.97 -15.31
CA LEU A 1228 25.76 -53.50 -13.95
C LEU A 1228 26.27 -52.46 -12.95
N LEU A 1229 25.50 -52.25 -11.87
CA LEU A 1229 25.92 -51.54 -10.68
C LEU A 1229 26.14 -52.57 -9.57
N PRO A 1230 27.41 -52.95 -9.26
CA PRO A 1230 27.68 -54.03 -8.32
C PRO A 1230 27.15 -53.72 -6.92
N ALA A 1231 26.66 -54.75 -6.23
CA ALA A 1231 26.28 -54.68 -4.82
C ALA A 1231 27.43 -54.11 -3.98
N GLN A 1232 27.16 -53.06 -3.22
CA GLN A 1232 28.14 -52.47 -2.30
C GLN A 1232 27.90 -52.97 -0.87
N ARG A 1233 28.91 -52.80 -0.01
CA ARG A 1233 28.74 -53.03 1.43
C ARG A 1233 28.16 -51.78 2.08
N ASN A 1234 27.23 -51.97 3.01
CA ASN A 1234 26.65 -50.90 3.83
C ASN A 1234 27.72 -50.06 4.52
N GLN A 1235 27.62 -48.74 4.38
CA GLN A 1235 28.42 -47.75 5.10
C GLN A 1235 27.61 -46.90 6.10
N ALA A 1236 26.28 -47.03 6.13
CA ALA A 1236 25.42 -46.32 7.08
C ALA A 1236 25.32 -46.98 8.46
N VAL A 1237 24.95 -46.17 9.45
CA VAL A 1237 24.33 -46.63 10.69
C VAL A 1237 22.81 -46.61 10.50
N LEU A 1238 22.15 -47.74 10.76
CA LEU A 1238 20.69 -47.88 10.66
C LEU A 1238 20.09 -47.84 12.06
N GLN A 1239 19.12 -46.94 12.28
CA GLN A 1239 18.47 -46.77 13.57
C GLN A 1239 16.97 -47.02 13.52
N GLU A 1240 16.48 -47.81 14.47
CA GLU A 1240 15.06 -47.98 14.74
C GLU A 1240 14.77 -47.48 16.16
N ASN A 1241 13.89 -46.47 16.28
CA ASN A 1241 13.53 -45.84 17.57
C ASN A 1241 14.76 -45.39 18.40
N GLY A 1242 15.80 -44.88 17.72
CA GLY A 1242 17.05 -44.43 18.35
C GLY A 1242 18.04 -45.54 18.72
N VAL A 1243 17.73 -46.80 18.42
CA VAL A 1243 18.63 -47.94 18.64
C VAL A 1243 19.30 -48.34 17.33
N ASP A 1244 20.62 -48.50 17.35
CA ASP A 1244 21.38 -49.03 16.20
C ASP A 1244 21.03 -50.51 15.97
N VAL A 1245 20.43 -50.79 14.80
CA VAL A 1245 20.01 -52.13 14.37
C VAL A 1245 20.84 -52.65 13.20
N THR A 1246 21.91 -51.95 12.81
CA THR A 1246 22.73 -52.22 11.62
C THR A 1246 23.16 -53.68 11.54
N ALA A 1247 23.78 -54.19 12.61
CA ALA A 1247 24.29 -55.57 12.66
C ALA A 1247 23.19 -56.65 12.64
N THR A 1248 21.95 -56.28 12.95
CA THR A 1248 20.82 -57.20 13.06
C THR A 1248 20.13 -57.41 11.73
N ILE A 1249 19.96 -56.34 10.95
CA ILE A 1249 19.13 -56.39 9.73
C ILE A 1249 19.94 -56.36 8.44
N VAL A 1250 21.16 -55.84 8.45
CA VAL A 1250 21.97 -55.70 7.21
C VAL A 1250 22.55 -57.04 6.80
N VAL A 1251 22.35 -57.39 5.53
CA VAL A 1251 23.00 -58.52 4.87
C VAL A 1251 23.83 -57.99 3.70
N ASN A 1252 25.12 -57.85 3.98
CA ASN A 1252 26.12 -57.40 3.01
C ASN A 1252 26.40 -58.47 1.94
N PRO A 1253 26.86 -58.06 0.73
CA PRO A 1253 27.33 -59.00 -0.28
C PRO A 1253 28.53 -59.80 0.23
N THR A 1254 28.62 -61.05 -0.20
CA THR A 1254 29.78 -61.91 0.07
C THR A 1254 30.99 -61.32 -0.66
N PRO A 1255 32.16 -61.20 -0.01
CA PRO A 1255 33.36 -60.58 -0.62
C PRO A 1255 33.85 -61.30 -1.87
#